data_AF-A0A4Z0PXX3-F1
#
_entry.id   AF-A0A4Z0PXX3-F1
#
_cell.length_a   1.000
_cell.length_b   1.000
_cell.length_c   1.000
_cell.angle_alpha   90.00
_cell.angle_beta   90.00
_cell.angle_gamma   90.00
#
_symmetry.space_group_name_H-M   'P 1'
#
loop_
_entity.id
_entity.type
_entity.pdbx_description
1 polymer ?
#
loop_
_entity_poly.entity_id
_entity_poly.type
_entity_poly.pdbx_seq_one_letter_code
_entity_poly.pdbx_strand_id
1 'polypeptide(L)'
;MLFLKKLVLPLWLLLLLVGNATAQVLTPAKLSTALSQPTAKVGEELDVIVNARIENTWHLYATDFDPDLGPTVFAFTFAKSPGYALVGKPKSVGAKKKFDDVFKGDVTYFEKTGQIRQRIRVLQPGPLTIKADVEYQSCTDVDGRCIPGNETLSFGPIEVTGPAAAPAAASPATGAVVPAATPEPGAAAAPATAALPAAATPDTAAPVAVASADTAARPAGTTATVTAATTSETGATLAAGASNQPAGTGLSLWKYLLLAFGAGLVAVLMPCVYPMLPMTVSYFTSNSRSRGEAISKALVYGLSIISIYTGVGVVLSLLFGADAANVISSHWLPNLLSFVIFLVFGMSFLGMFEINAPSSLVNKVDAQADKGGWSGLFFMAATLVLVSFSCTVPIVGSVAIAAANGELLRPTLGMLAFSTAFALPFVLFALFPTWLKSMPRSGGWLNTLKVVLGFVELGMAFKFLSSADLSYHWGLLPRPVFLAIWIVLAGLLGMYLLGKIRLPHDSETTRVSVPHLLLAAVALSFMLYMVPGLFGAPLNGLSALAPPATRQDFAWQTSGSTAGTAPGSALCSTPRFADKLELPHNLDGYFTLQEALVCARQQNKPIFVDFTGHNCGNCRVMEASVWSDPRVLKHLQNDFILVALYADDKTELPASQWYTSTRDQRVKKTLGEQNLDFQISRFNMNAQPYYVLLDPASTLEKPVLLTSAVAYESDVNKFIQFLETGLARYHQPVAKR
;
A
#
# COMPACT_ATOMS: atom_id res chain seq x y z
N MET A 1 -11.35 29.91 24.57
CA MET A 1 -12.19 30.61 23.57
C MET A 1 -11.61 31.94 23.07
N LEU A 2 -11.32 32.94 23.91
CA LEU A 2 -10.90 34.30 23.47
C LEU A 2 -9.74 34.35 22.45
N PHE A 3 -8.75 33.47 22.58
CA PHE A 3 -7.60 33.41 21.65
C PHE A 3 -8.01 33.10 20.20
N LEU A 4 -9.01 32.23 20.00
CA LEU A 4 -9.46 31.79 18.68
C LEU A 4 -10.08 32.95 17.88
N LYS A 5 -10.87 33.82 18.53
CA LYS A 5 -11.44 35.02 17.89
C LYS A 5 -10.38 36.02 17.42
N LYS A 6 -9.24 36.14 18.12
CA LYS A 6 -8.17 37.08 17.75
C LYS A 6 -7.37 36.65 16.52
N LEU A 7 -7.31 35.35 16.21
CA LEU A 7 -6.61 34.84 15.02
C LEU A 7 -7.49 34.81 13.76
N VAL A 8 -8.79 34.50 13.91
CA VAL A 8 -9.72 34.37 12.77
C VAL A 8 -10.05 35.73 12.14
N LEU A 9 -10.22 36.79 12.94
CA LEU A 9 -10.63 38.10 12.41
C LEU A 9 -9.64 38.74 11.40
N PRO A 10 -8.32 38.81 11.66
CA PRO A 10 -7.38 39.33 10.66
C PRO A 10 -7.26 38.42 9.43
N LEU A 11 -7.40 37.10 9.60
CA LEU A 11 -7.40 36.15 8.48
C LEU A 11 -8.61 36.36 7.55
N TRP A 12 -9.76 36.73 8.11
CA TRP A 12 -10.97 37.06 7.35
C TRP A 12 -10.88 38.42 6.64
N LEU A 13 -10.27 39.43 7.27
CA LEU A 13 -10.00 40.71 6.60
C LEU A 13 -9.01 40.56 5.42
N LEU A 14 -8.00 39.70 5.55
CA LEU A 14 -7.04 39.43 4.47
C LEU A 14 -7.70 38.77 3.25
N LEU A 15 -8.76 37.98 3.47
CA LEU A 15 -9.55 37.35 2.40
C LEU A 15 -10.38 38.33 1.56
N LEU A 16 -10.72 39.50 2.11
CA LEU A 16 -11.62 40.48 1.50
C LEU A 16 -10.91 41.53 0.62
N LEU A 17 -9.57 41.47 0.52
CA LEU A 17 -8.73 42.47 -0.17
C LEU A 17 -8.25 42.06 -1.57
N VAL A 18 -8.56 40.84 -2.03
CA VAL A 18 -8.16 40.36 -3.37
C VAL A 18 -9.20 40.77 -4.41
N GLY A 19 -9.02 41.97 -4.98
CA GLY A 19 -9.85 42.49 -6.06
C GLY A 19 -9.71 41.72 -7.39
N ASN A 20 -10.70 41.88 -8.27
CA ASN A 20 -10.81 41.14 -9.54
C ASN A 20 -9.56 41.26 -10.43
N ALA A 21 -8.90 40.12 -10.70
CA ALA A 21 -7.86 40.00 -11.72
C ALA A 21 -8.18 38.80 -12.63
N THR A 22 -8.59 39.09 -13.86
CA THR A 22 -9.06 38.08 -14.82
C THR A 22 -7.88 37.33 -15.45
N ALA A 23 -7.48 36.20 -14.86
CA ALA A 23 -6.49 35.31 -15.46
C ALA A 23 -7.07 34.62 -16.71
N GLN A 24 -6.37 34.70 -17.84
CA GLN A 24 -6.79 34.07 -19.10
C GLN A 24 -6.11 32.72 -19.30
N VAL A 25 -6.87 31.72 -19.76
CA VAL A 25 -6.37 30.39 -20.12
C VAL A 25 -5.57 30.48 -21.42
N LEU A 26 -4.37 29.87 -21.43
CA LEU A 26 -3.52 29.85 -22.62
C LEU A 26 -4.13 28.93 -23.68
N THR A 27 -4.45 29.49 -24.86
CA THR A 27 -5.13 28.80 -25.96
C THR A 27 -4.29 28.88 -27.25
N PRO A 28 -3.15 28.14 -27.32
CA PRO A 28 -2.14 28.29 -28.36
C PRO A 28 -2.56 27.78 -29.74
N ALA A 29 -3.65 27.01 -29.83
CA ALA A 29 -4.33 26.67 -31.07
C ALA A 29 -5.79 27.12 -30.97
N LYS A 30 -6.25 27.87 -31.98
CA LYS A 30 -7.63 28.35 -32.11
C LYS A 30 -8.25 27.71 -33.33
N LEU A 31 -9.34 26.98 -33.13
CA LEU A 31 -10.07 26.30 -34.19
C LEU A 31 -11.13 27.23 -34.80
N SER A 32 -11.53 26.93 -36.02
CA SER A 32 -12.59 27.66 -36.73
C SER A 32 -13.24 26.76 -37.78
N THR A 33 -14.56 26.83 -37.88
CA THR A 33 -15.39 25.95 -38.69
C THR A 33 -15.67 26.52 -40.07
N ALA A 34 -15.62 25.67 -41.09
CA ALA A 34 -16.03 25.98 -42.46
C ALA A 34 -16.68 24.76 -43.12
N LEU A 35 -17.33 24.99 -44.26
CA LEU A 35 -18.02 23.97 -45.07
C LEU A 35 -17.60 24.15 -46.53
N SER A 36 -17.53 23.06 -47.30
CA SER A 36 -17.18 23.13 -48.73
C SER A 36 -18.23 23.81 -49.60
N GLN A 37 -19.51 23.79 -49.18
CA GLN A 37 -20.63 24.47 -49.84
C GLN A 37 -21.62 25.00 -48.78
N PRO A 38 -22.30 26.14 -48.99
CA PRO A 38 -23.28 26.70 -48.06
C PRO A 38 -24.67 26.07 -48.16
N THR A 39 -24.95 25.40 -49.27
CA THR A 39 -26.20 24.69 -49.58
C THR A 39 -25.86 23.28 -50.09
N ALA A 40 -26.80 22.35 -49.96
CA ALA A 40 -26.62 20.98 -50.44
C ALA A 40 -27.95 20.39 -50.95
N LYS A 41 -27.87 19.36 -51.79
CA LYS A 41 -29.01 18.51 -52.13
C LYS A 41 -29.04 17.26 -51.26
N VAL A 42 -30.23 16.71 -51.07
CA VAL A 42 -30.38 15.41 -50.40
C VAL A 42 -29.62 14.34 -51.20
N GLY A 43 -28.74 13.60 -50.54
CA GLY A 43 -27.83 12.62 -51.15
C GLY A 43 -26.44 13.16 -51.55
N GLU A 44 -26.21 14.48 -51.48
CA GLU A 44 -24.94 15.10 -51.85
C GLU A 44 -23.87 14.92 -50.76
N GLU A 45 -22.60 14.87 -51.18
CA GLU A 45 -21.43 14.81 -50.29
C GLU A 45 -20.77 16.18 -50.15
N LEU A 46 -20.44 16.56 -48.91
CA LEU A 46 -19.74 17.81 -48.60
C LEU A 46 -18.63 17.58 -47.57
N ASP A 47 -17.56 18.36 -47.65
CA ASP A 47 -16.46 18.32 -46.68
C ASP A 47 -16.77 19.33 -45.54
N VAL A 48 -16.80 18.83 -44.31
CA VAL A 48 -16.77 19.58 -43.05
C VAL A 48 -15.31 19.93 -42.75
N ILE A 49 -14.99 21.21 -42.59
CA ILE A 49 -13.61 21.70 -42.56
C ILE A 49 -13.34 22.41 -41.22
N VAL A 50 -12.29 21.98 -40.52
CA VAL A 50 -11.71 22.69 -39.38
C VAL A 50 -10.41 23.35 -39.81
N ASN A 51 -10.31 24.66 -39.60
CA ASN A 51 -9.08 25.42 -39.80
C ASN A 51 -8.50 25.79 -38.44
N ALA A 52 -7.30 25.28 -38.14
CA ALA A 52 -6.57 25.60 -36.93
C ALA A 52 -5.57 26.74 -37.19
N ARG A 53 -5.58 27.76 -36.34
CA ARG A 53 -4.54 28.80 -36.29
C ARG A 53 -3.74 28.62 -35.01
N ILE A 54 -2.43 28.50 -35.16
CA ILE A 54 -1.50 28.04 -34.12
C ILE A 54 -0.50 29.16 -33.85
N GLU A 55 -0.19 29.41 -32.57
CA GLU A 55 0.80 30.41 -32.18
C GLU A 55 2.23 30.01 -32.60
N ASN A 56 3.12 30.99 -32.75
CA ASN A 56 4.52 30.69 -33.07
C ASN A 56 5.15 29.85 -31.95
N THR A 57 6.07 28.96 -32.34
CA THR A 57 6.69 27.91 -31.50
C THR A 57 5.74 26.84 -30.94
N TRP A 58 4.48 26.79 -31.39
CA TRP A 58 3.56 25.69 -31.10
C TRP A 58 3.24 24.85 -32.35
N HIS A 59 2.88 23.60 -32.09
CA HIS A 59 2.60 22.53 -33.04
C HIS A 59 1.27 21.87 -32.64
N LEU A 60 0.40 21.58 -33.61
CA LEU A 60 -0.85 20.85 -33.38
C LEU A 60 -0.74 19.47 -34.03
N TYR A 61 -0.96 18.39 -33.26
CA TYR A 61 -0.95 17.04 -33.82
C TYR A 61 -2.13 16.81 -34.78
N ALA A 62 -1.90 15.99 -35.79
CA ALA A 62 -2.82 15.78 -36.92
C ALA A 62 -3.64 14.47 -36.78
N THR A 63 -4.40 14.06 -37.80
CA THR A 63 -5.31 12.89 -37.74
C THR A 63 -4.72 11.59 -38.32
N ASP A 64 -3.46 11.62 -38.78
CA ASP A 64 -2.92 10.69 -39.79
C ASP A 64 -1.57 10.06 -39.41
N PHE A 65 -1.31 9.92 -38.11
CA PHE A 65 -0.25 9.07 -37.56
C PHE A 65 -0.83 8.02 -36.60
N ASP A 66 0.04 7.15 -36.07
CA ASP A 66 -0.33 6.05 -35.17
C ASP A 66 -0.80 6.59 -33.79
N PRO A 67 -2.05 6.32 -33.36
CA PRO A 67 -2.56 6.81 -32.07
C PRO A 67 -1.85 6.17 -30.87
N ASP A 68 -1.30 4.95 -31.01
CA ASP A 68 -0.62 4.25 -29.92
C ASP A 68 0.81 4.77 -29.69
N LEU A 69 1.29 5.68 -30.55
CA LEU A 69 2.63 6.27 -30.47
C LEU A 69 2.82 7.22 -29.26
N GLY A 70 1.73 7.74 -28.69
CA GLY A 70 1.74 8.51 -27.43
C GLY A 70 1.20 9.94 -27.45
N PRO A 71 1.31 10.76 -28.52
CA PRO A 71 0.65 12.05 -28.60
C PRO A 71 -0.81 11.89 -29.06
N THR A 72 -1.72 12.70 -28.51
CA THR A 72 -3.15 12.61 -28.87
C THR A 72 -3.37 13.11 -30.31
N VAL A 73 -3.67 12.18 -31.22
CA VAL A 73 -4.15 12.49 -32.57
C VAL A 73 -5.38 13.41 -32.52
N PHE A 74 -5.54 14.28 -33.51
CA PHE A 74 -6.75 15.08 -33.62
C PHE A 74 -7.94 14.17 -33.98
N ALA A 75 -8.97 14.16 -33.15
CA ALA A 75 -10.14 13.28 -33.27
C ALA A 75 -11.45 14.06 -33.40
N PHE A 76 -12.46 13.43 -34.01
CA PHE A 76 -13.83 13.96 -34.11
C PHE A 76 -14.84 12.97 -33.55
N THR A 77 -15.70 13.44 -32.66
CA THR A 77 -16.89 12.74 -32.17
C THR A 77 -18.14 13.47 -32.65
N PHE A 78 -18.75 12.97 -33.73
CA PHE A 78 -19.94 13.58 -34.33
C PHE A 78 -21.23 13.19 -33.58
N ALA A 79 -22.10 14.18 -33.32
CA ALA A 79 -23.39 13.95 -32.70
C ALA A 79 -24.33 13.16 -33.63
N LYS A 80 -24.82 12.00 -33.17
CA LYS A 80 -25.70 11.11 -33.95
C LYS A 80 -26.98 11.85 -34.39
N SER A 81 -27.22 11.92 -35.70
CA SER A 81 -28.38 12.57 -36.31
C SER A 81 -28.82 11.80 -37.55
N PRO A 82 -30.14 11.67 -37.83
CA PRO A 82 -30.62 11.08 -39.08
C PRO A 82 -30.42 11.98 -40.30
N GLY A 83 -30.00 13.25 -40.12
CA GLY A 83 -29.83 14.22 -41.20
C GLY A 83 -28.56 14.04 -42.04
N TYR A 84 -27.55 13.30 -41.57
CA TYR A 84 -26.30 13.06 -42.29
C TYR A 84 -25.62 11.72 -41.91
N ALA A 85 -24.74 11.24 -42.77
CA ALA A 85 -23.84 10.11 -42.51
C ALA A 85 -22.38 10.51 -42.76
N LEU A 86 -21.43 9.91 -42.02
CA LEU A 86 -20.00 10.12 -42.22
C LEU A 86 -19.49 9.29 -43.41
N VAL A 87 -18.61 9.86 -44.24
CA VAL A 87 -18.03 9.20 -45.41
C VAL A 87 -16.51 9.12 -45.26
N GLY A 88 -16.01 7.95 -44.85
CA GLY A 88 -14.58 7.70 -44.65
C GLY A 88 -13.97 8.35 -43.39
N LYS A 89 -12.65 8.19 -43.23
CA LYS A 89 -11.87 8.79 -42.14
C LYS A 89 -11.55 10.28 -42.41
N PRO A 90 -11.31 11.09 -41.37
CA PRO A 90 -10.86 12.46 -41.54
C PRO A 90 -9.47 12.52 -42.18
N LYS A 91 -9.15 13.65 -42.83
CA LYS A 91 -7.88 13.88 -43.52
C LYS A 91 -7.26 15.20 -43.12
N SER A 92 -6.02 15.13 -42.65
CA SER A 92 -5.09 16.26 -42.53
C SER A 92 -4.75 16.85 -43.90
N VAL A 93 -4.73 18.17 -44.01
CA VAL A 93 -4.36 18.91 -45.23
C VAL A 93 -3.28 19.93 -44.87
N GLY A 94 -2.08 19.75 -45.42
CA GLY A 94 -0.92 20.59 -45.11
C GLY A 94 -0.17 20.19 -43.82
N ALA A 95 -0.37 18.98 -43.30
CA ALA A 95 0.43 18.45 -42.21
C ALA A 95 1.88 18.18 -42.66
N LYS A 96 2.83 18.40 -41.76
CA LYS A 96 4.23 17.98 -41.87
C LYS A 96 4.41 16.63 -41.19
N LYS A 97 5.35 15.83 -41.68
CA LYS A 97 5.77 14.56 -41.07
C LYS A 97 7.19 14.70 -40.51
N LYS A 98 7.42 14.23 -39.29
CA LYS A 98 8.73 14.28 -38.59
C LYS A 98 8.87 12.98 -37.78
N PHE A 99 10.06 12.38 -37.81
CA PHE A 99 10.38 11.31 -36.85
C PHE A 99 10.61 11.95 -35.49
N ASP A 100 9.89 11.49 -34.46
CA ASP A 100 9.86 12.12 -33.16
C ASP A 100 10.71 11.33 -32.14
N ASP A 101 11.74 11.96 -31.59
CA ASP A 101 12.62 11.33 -30.59
C ASP A 101 11.99 11.16 -29.20
N VAL A 102 10.85 11.81 -28.93
CA VAL A 102 10.04 11.60 -27.72
C VAL A 102 9.23 10.31 -27.84
N PHE A 103 8.58 10.11 -28.99
CA PHE A 103 7.61 9.04 -29.23
C PHE A 103 8.16 7.84 -30.03
N LYS A 104 9.36 7.96 -30.59
CA LYS A 104 10.11 6.91 -31.31
C LYS A 104 9.39 6.30 -32.52
N GLY A 105 8.64 7.15 -33.22
CA GLY A 105 8.08 6.87 -34.53
C GLY A 105 7.78 8.15 -35.30
N ASP A 106 7.10 8.01 -36.42
CA ASP A 106 6.70 9.12 -37.27
C ASP A 106 5.41 9.78 -36.77
N VAL A 107 5.45 11.08 -36.45
CA VAL A 107 4.26 11.90 -36.14
C VAL A 107 3.92 12.84 -37.29
N THR A 108 2.63 13.14 -37.47
CA THR A 108 2.15 14.22 -38.35
C THR A 108 1.55 15.38 -37.54
N TYR A 109 1.89 16.60 -37.94
CA TYR A 109 1.57 17.82 -37.17
C TYR A 109 1.49 19.07 -38.06
N PHE A 110 0.90 20.13 -37.53
CA PHE A 110 0.77 21.43 -38.19
C PHE A 110 1.60 22.51 -37.48
N GLU A 111 2.04 23.52 -38.22
CA GLU A 111 2.73 24.72 -37.73
C GLU A 111 2.04 25.97 -38.26
N LYS A 112 1.76 26.96 -37.39
CA LYS A 112 1.11 28.26 -37.68
C LYS A 112 -0.34 28.16 -38.20
N THR A 113 -0.61 27.27 -39.14
CA THR A 113 -1.91 26.97 -39.72
C THR A 113 -2.01 25.49 -40.08
N GLY A 114 -3.15 24.88 -39.78
CA GLY A 114 -3.50 23.53 -40.21
C GLY A 114 -4.93 23.46 -40.71
N GLN A 115 -5.24 22.50 -41.58
CA GLN A 115 -6.61 22.22 -42.01
C GLN A 115 -6.90 20.73 -41.90
N ILE A 116 -8.08 20.39 -41.42
CA ILE A 116 -8.55 19.01 -41.27
C ILE A 116 -9.95 18.93 -41.89
N ARG A 117 -10.19 17.90 -42.70
CA ARG A 117 -11.47 17.69 -43.40
C ARG A 117 -12.07 16.34 -43.05
N GLN A 118 -13.35 16.33 -42.69
CA GLN A 118 -14.18 15.12 -42.63
C GLN A 118 -15.25 15.23 -43.71
N ARG A 119 -15.44 14.19 -44.53
CA ARG A 119 -16.55 14.16 -45.48
C ARG A 119 -17.81 13.59 -44.85
N ILE A 120 -18.95 14.15 -45.23
CA ILE A 120 -20.28 13.65 -44.87
C ILE A 120 -21.17 13.58 -46.12
N ARG A 121 -22.23 12.79 -46.04
CA ARG A 121 -23.35 12.78 -47.00
C ARG A 121 -24.62 13.24 -46.30
N VAL A 122 -25.38 14.14 -46.94
CA VAL A 122 -26.62 14.70 -46.40
C VAL A 122 -27.81 13.80 -46.75
N LEU A 123 -28.73 13.56 -45.80
CA LEU A 123 -29.81 12.56 -45.92
C LEU A 123 -31.23 13.13 -45.80
N GLN A 124 -31.42 14.29 -45.18
CA GLN A 124 -32.74 14.89 -44.94
C GLN A 124 -32.80 16.36 -45.40
N PRO A 125 -33.92 16.82 -46.00
CA PRO A 125 -34.10 18.21 -46.39
C PRO A 125 -34.45 19.13 -45.20
N GLY A 126 -34.26 20.43 -45.39
CA GLY A 126 -34.45 21.46 -44.36
C GLY A 126 -33.13 22.04 -43.81
N PRO A 127 -33.19 22.86 -42.75
CA PRO A 127 -32.01 23.47 -42.15
C PRO A 127 -31.24 22.46 -41.30
N LEU A 128 -30.04 22.07 -41.74
CA LEU A 128 -29.17 21.13 -41.04
C LEU A 128 -28.03 21.86 -40.32
N THR A 129 -27.95 21.68 -39.00
CA THR A 129 -26.80 22.10 -38.19
C THR A 129 -26.10 20.87 -37.62
N ILE A 130 -24.78 20.80 -37.81
CA ILE A 130 -23.95 19.65 -37.47
C ILE A 130 -23.07 20.02 -36.29
N LYS A 131 -22.98 19.13 -35.29
CA LYS A 131 -22.12 19.30 -34.12
C LYS A 131 -21.15 18.14 -34.02
N ALA A 132 -19.88 18.47 -33.78
CA ALA A 132 -18.83 17.51 -33.50
C ALA A 132 -17.97 18.03 -32.35
N ASP A 133 -17.81 17.21 -31.33
CA ASP A 133 -16.80 17.45 -30.31
C ASP A 133 -15.44 17.04 -30.90
N VAL A 134 -14.43 17.89 -30.77
CA VAL A 134 -13.06 17.60 -31.19
C VAL A 134 -12.15 17.50 -29.99
N GLU A 135 -11.25 16.52 -30.04
CA GLU A 135 -10.17 16.34 -29.06
C GLU A 135 -8.84 16.45 -29.79
N TYR A 136 -7.89 17.19 -29.21
CA TYR A 136 -6.61 17.47 -29.84
C TYR A 136 -5.52 17.78 -28.81
N GLN A 137 -4.25 17.74 -29.23
CA GLN A 137 -3.12 18.13 -28.39
C GLN A 137 -2.20 19.10 -29.13
N SER A 138 -1.88 20.21 -28.47
CA SER A 138 -0.93 21.23 -28.96
C SER A 138 0.33 21.21 -28.11
N CYS A 139 1.51 21.10 -28.71
CA CYS A 139 2.78 21.05 -28.01
C CYS A 139 3.77 22.12 -28.49
N THR A 140 4.82 22.41 -27.71
CA THR A 140 5.90 23.32 -28.09
C THR A 140 7.28 22.66 -28.01
N ASP A 141 8.05 22.72 -29.11
CA ASP A 141 9.43 22.23 -29.20
C ASP A 141 10.41 23.03 -28.31
N VAL A 142 10.00 24.18 -27.73
CA VAL A 142 10.85 25.05 -26.88
C VAL A 142 10.87 24.58 -25.42
N ASP A 143 9.70 24.48 -24.80
CA ASP A 143 9.56 24.08 -23.38
C ASP A 143 9.25 22.58 -23.22
N GLY A 144 8.91 21.86 -24.29
CA GLY A 144 8.43 20.48 -24.23
C GLY A 144 7.04 20.34 -23.59
N ARG A 145 6.28 21.44 -23.48
CA ARG A 145 4.94 21.47 -22.90
C ARG A 145 3.91 21.01 -23.94
N CYS A 146 2.93 20.23 -23.49
CA CYS A 146 1.77 19.80 -24.27
C CYS A 146 0.49 20.18 -23.53
N ILE A 147 -0.45 20.80 -24.24
CA ILE A 147 -1.78 21.20 -23.76
C ILE A 147 -2.81 20.39 -24.55
N PRO A 148 -3.57 19.48 -23.92
CA PRO A 148 -4.76 18.91 -24.53
C PRO A 148 -5.86 19.98 -24.62
N GLY A 149 -6.67 19.92 -25.67
CA GLY A 149 -7.81 20.80 -25.88
C GLY A 149 -9.03 20.01 -26.36
N ASN A 150 -10.21 20.44 -25.93
CA ASN A 150 -11.48 19.91 -26.37
C ASN A 150 -12.49 21.05 -26.62
N GLU A 151 -13.23 20.97 -27.73
CA GLU A 151 -14.19 22.00 -28.14
C GLU A 151 -15.38 21.39 -28.90
N THR A 152 -16.60 21.84 -28.60
CA THR A 152 -17.80 21.45 -29.37
C THR A 152 -17.94 22.37 -30.59
N LEU A 153 -17.46 21.93 -31.74
CA LEU A 153 -17.56 22.66 -32.99
C LEU A 153 -18.94 22.50 -33.63
N SER A 154 -19.47 23.60 -34.17
CA SER A 154 -20.77 23.63 -34.86
C SER A 154 -20.61 24.14 -36.29
N PHE A 155 -21.21 23.42 -37.24
CA PHE A 155 -21.13 23.70 -38.67
C PHE A 155 -22.55 23.87 -39.23
N GLY A 156 -22.79 24.95 -39.97
CA GLY A 156 -24.10 25.34 -40.49
C GLY A 156 -24.70 26.56 -39.76
N PRO A 157 -26.00 26.84 -39.94
CA PRO A 157 -26.98 26.02 -40.66
C PRO A 157 -26.67 25.88 -42.16
N ILE A 158 -27.00 24.72 -42.72
CA ILE A 158 -26.94 24.39 -44.15
C ILE A 158 -28.37 24.27 -44.64
N GLU A 159 -28.74 24.94 -45.73
CA GLU A 159 -30.03 24.71 -46.37
C GLU A 159 -29.95 23.49 -47.30
N VAL A 160 -30.75 22.46 -46.99
CA VAL A 160 -30.79 21.21 -47.76
C VAL A 160 -32.09 21.14 -48.57
N THR A 161 -31.95 21.01 -49.90
CA THR A 161 -33.08 20.99 -50.84
C THR A 161 -33.28 19.64 -51.52
N GLY A 162 -34.54 19.24 -51.71
CA GLY A 162 -34.94 18.00 -52.40
C GLY A 162 -35.90 17.12 -51.60
N PRO A 163 -36.44 16.04 -52.19
CA PRO A 163 -37.19 15.02 -51.45
C PRO A 163 -36.25 14.22 -50.53
N ALA A 164 -36.77 13.73 -49.40
CA ALA A 164 -35.99 12.92 -48.47
C ALA A 164 -35.57 11.57 -49.10
N ALA A 165 -34.30 11.19 -48.93
CA ALA A 165 -33.78 9.92 -49.42
C ALA A 165 -33.92 8.84 -48.35
N ALA A 166 -34.30 7.62 -48.76
CA ALA A 166 -34.24 6.47 -47.88
C ALA A 166 -32.78 6.13 -47.51
N PRO A 167 -32.51 5.66 -46.28
CA PRO A 167 -31.16 5.27 -45.87
C PRO A 167 -30.68 4.09 -46.73
N ALA A 168 -29.57 4.28 -47.43
CA ALA A 168 -28.94 3.20 -48.18
C ALA A 168 -28.42 2.11 -47.22
N ALA A 169 -28.78 0.86 -47.48
CA ALA A 169 -28.30 -0.27 -46.69
C ALA A 169 -26.77 -0.39 -46.79
N ALA A 170 -26.12 -0.66 -45.66
CA ALA A 170 -24.69 -0.99 -45.64
C ALA A 170 -24.47 -2.31 -46.38
N SER A 171 -23.55 -2.31 -47.35
CA SER A 171 -23.09 -3.49 -48.08
C SER A 171 -21.57 -3.58 -47.96
N PRO A 172 -20.97 -4.77 -47.78
CA PRO A 172 -19.64 -4.89 -47.17
C PRO A 172 -18.49 -4.59 -48.13
N ALA A 173 -17.37 -4.14 -47.56
CA ALA A 173 -16.12 -3.95 -48.29
C ALA A 173 -15.37 -5.30 -48.44
N THR A 174 -15.36 -5.86 -49.65
CA THR A 174 -14.34 -6.82 -50.07
C THR A 174 -13.09 -6.07 -50.57
N GLY A 175 -11.88 -6.46 -50.18
CA GLY A 175 -11.55 -7.46 -49.16
C GLY A 175 -10.05 -7.61 -48.93
N ALA A 176 -9.69 -8.42 -47.93
CA ALA A 176 -8.35 -8.99 -47.80
C ALA A 176 -8.31 -10.36 -48.51
N VAL A 177 -7.16 -10.74 -49.05
CA VAL A 177 -7.00 -11.95 -49.86
C VAL A 177 -6.83 -13.19 -48.99
N VAL A 178 -7.59 -14.25 -49.29
CA VAL A 178 -7.31 -15.64 -48.89
C VAL A 178 -7.42 -16.49 -50.17
N PRO A 179 -6.47 -17.42 -50.44
CA PRO A 179 -6.47 -18.20 -51.68
C PRO A 179 -7.63 -19.22 -51.75
N ALA A 180 -7.94 -19.64 -52.98
CA ALA A 180 -9.17 -20.35 -53.32
C ALA A 180 -9.19 -21.85 -53.01
N ALA A 181 -10.40 -22.40 -52.95
CA ALA A 181 -10.70 -23.81 -53.18
C ALA A 181 -11.69 -23.94 -54.35
N THR A 182 -11.64 -25.07 -55.06
CA THR A 182 -12.45 -25.41 -56.25
C THR A 182 -12.81 -26.91 -56.20
N PRO A 183 -13.84 -27.40 -56.93
CA PRO A 183 -15.00 -27.94 -56.21
C PRO A 183 -15.29 -29.45 -56.41
N GLU A 184 -16.37 -29.89 -55.75
CA GLU A 184 -17.13 -31.15 -55.89
C GLU A 184 -17.32 -31.68 -57.33
N PRO A 185 -17.64 -33.00 -57.56
CA PRO A 185 -18.53 -33.83 -56.72
C PRO A 185 -18.18 -35.32 -56.51
N GLY A 186 -18.88 -36.00 -55.58
CA GLY A 186 -18.85 -37.49 -55.49
C GLY A 186 -19.55 -38.14 -54.28
N ALA A 187 -20.79 -38.62 -54.48
CA ALA A 187 -21.66 -39.37 -53.56
C ALA A 187 -21.05 -40.43 -52.61
N ALA A 188 -21.65 -40.61 -51.40
CA ALA A 188 -22.43 -41.82 -50.99
C ALA A 188 -22.62 -42.02 -49.46
N ALA A 189 -23.81 -42.51 -49.10
CA ALA A 189 -24.17 -43.35 -47.91
C ALA A 189 -23.79 -42.94 -46.46
N ALA A 190 -24.84 -42.75 -45.64
CA ALA A 190 -24.87 -42.99 -44.18
C ALA A 190 -25.40 -44.45 -43.92
N PRO A 191 -25.48 -45.00 -42.68
CA PRO A 191 -25.36 -44.42 -41.32
C PRO A 191 -24.22 -45.14 -40.51
N ALA A 192 -24.15 -45.30 -39.16
CA ALA A 192 -25.13 -45.20 -38.09
C ALA A 192 -24.57 -44.97 -36.66
N THR A 193 -25.44 -45.15 -35.67
CA THR A 193 -25.37 -44.93 -34.21
C THR A 193 -24.61 -45.98 -33.37
N ALA A 194 -23.84 -45.53 -32.37
CA ALA A 194 -23.74 -46.03 -30.98
C ALA A 194 -22.74 -45.14 -30.20
N ALA A 195 -23.02 -44.48 -29.07
CA ALA A 195 -23.51 -44.91 -27.75
C ALA A 195 -22.40 -45.37 -26.77
N LEU A 196 -22.36 -44.76 -25.58
CA LEU A 196 -21.43 -45.02 -24.45
C LEU A 196 -21.67 -46.40 -23.80
N PRO A 197 -20.68 -46.97 -23.09
CA PRO A 197 -20.70 -46.85 -21.62
C PRO A 197 -19.28 -46.67 -20.99
N ALA A 198 -19.15 -46.87 -19.67
CA ALA A 198 -17.99 -46.46 -18.87
C ALA A 198 -17.45 -47.56 -17.92
N ALA A 199 -16.29 -47.25 -17.30
CA ALA A 199 -15.69 -47.80 -16.06
C ALA A 199 -15.16 -49.25 -16.01
N ALA A 200 -13.92 -49.42 -15.52
CA ALA A 200 -13.50 -50.45 -14.55
C ALA A 200 -12.05 -50.25 -14.03
N THR A 201 -11.85 -50.53 -12.74
CA THR A 201 -10.61 -50.86 -11.98
C THR A 201 -10.89 -52.15 -11.16
N PRO A 202 -9.96 -52.82 -10.43
CA PRO A 202 -8.55 -52.52 -10.04
C PRO A 202 -7.54 -53.44 -10.78
N ASP A 203 -6.50 -54.15 -10.28
CA ASP A 203 -5.91 -54.48 -8.96
C ASP A 203 -4.48 -55.11 -9.17
N THR A 204 -3.58 -55.50 -8.25
CA THR A 204 -3.51 -55.64 -6.76
C THR A 204 -2.03 -55.53 -6.26
N ALA A 205 -1.83 -55.45 -4.94
CA ALA A 205 -0.69 -55.99 -4.15
C ALA A 205 0.69 -55.29 -4.10
N ALA A 206 1.44 -55.61 -3.02
CA ALA A 206 2.79 -55.16 -2.59
C ALA A 206 3.54 -56.38 -1.96
N PRO A 207 4.50 -56.34 -0.99
CA PRO A 207 5.30 -55.27 -0.33
C PRO A 207 6.82 -55.65 -0.08
N VAL A 208 7.47 -55.06 0.96
CA VAL A 208 8.80 -55.37 1.61
C VAL A 208 10.07 -55.06 0.75
N ALA A 209 11.26 -54.69 1.26
CA ALA A 209 11.87 -54.56 2.61
C ALA A 209 12.76 -53.30 2.71
N VAL A 210 12.80 -52.50 3.80
CA VAL A 210 13.50 -52.66 5.10
C VAL A 210 15.03 -52.78 5.01
N ALA A 211 15.75 -51.75 5.48
CA ALA A 211 17.09 -51.85 6.08
C ALA A 211 17.36 -50.64 7.01
N SER A 212 17.89 -50.87 8.21
CA SER A 212 18.28 -49.84 9.19
C SER A 212 19.51 -50.31 9.98
N ALA A 213 20.43 -49.39 10.30
CA ALA A 213 21.50 -49.46 11.34
C ALA A 213 22.73 -48.61 10.92
N ASP A 214 23.62 -48.12 11.79
CA ASP A 214 23.47 -47.59 13.17
C ASP A 214 24.81 -46.90 13.58
N THR A 215 24.82 -46.23 14.73
CA THR A 215 25.97 -45.98 15.64
C THR A 215 27.06 -44.95 15.25
N ALA A 216 27.34 -44.10 16.25
CA ALA A 216 28.28 -42.99 16.28
C ALA A 216 29.79 -43.34 16.31
N ALA A 217 30.64 -42.34 16.06
CA ALA A 217 31.82 -42.04 16.90
C ALA A 217 32.42 -40.64 16.63
N ARG A 218 33.16 -40.09 17.60
CA ARG A 218 34.02 -38.89 17.48
C ARG A 218 35.39 -39.15 18.14
N PRO A 219 36.50 -38.86 17.47
CA PRO A 219 37.50 -37.91 17.99
C PRO A 219 37.83 -36.83 16.93
N ALA A 220 37.89 -35.53 17.21
CA ALA A 220 38.74 -34.78 18.15
C ALA A 220 40.14 -34.41 17.60
N GLY A 221 40.26 -33.15 17.13
CA GLY A 221 41.50 -32.37 17.14
C GLY A 221 42.39 -32.37 15.88
N THR A 222 42.52 -31.19 15.25
CA THR A 222 43.81 -30.49 15.01
C THR A 222 43.54 -29.07 14.48
N THR A 223 44.41 -28.12 14.86
CA THR A 223 44.33 -26.70 14.51
C THR A 223 44.68 -26.41 13.05
N ALA A 224 43.89 -25.58 12.36
CA ALA A 224 44.27 -24.95 11.09
C ALA A 224 43.68 -23.55 10.98
N THR A 225 44.52 -22.52 11.11
CA THR A 225 44.12 -21.11 10.95
C THR A 225 44.07 -20.75 9.48
N VAL A 226 42.89 -20.42 8.95
CA VAL A 226 42.74 -19.84 7.60
C VAL A 226 41.89 -18.57 7.67
N THR A 227 42.54 -17.44 7.41
CA THR A 227 41.87 -16.16 7.25
C THR A 227 41.15 -16.12 5.90
N ALA A 228 39.82 -16.11 5.90
CA ALA A 228 38.99 -15.88 4.72
C ALA A 228 38.05 -14.70 5.00
N ALA A 229 38.03 -13.71 4.12
CA ALA A 229 37.21 -12.51 4.30
C ALA A 229 35.76 -12.78 3.91
N THR A 230 34.83 -12.54 4.84
CA THR A 230 33.39 -12.69 4.59
C THR A 230 32.87 -11.51 3.78
N THR A 231 32.72 -11.68 2.46
CA THR A 231 31.87 -10.81 1.65
C THR A 231 30.42 -10.99 2.10
N SER A 232 29.81 -9.93 2.63
CA SER A 232 28.37 -9.94 2.98
C SER A 232 27.52 -10.01 1.71
N GLU A 233 26.79 -11.11 1.51
CA GLU A 233 25.80 -11.20 0.43
C GLU A 233 24.52 -10.44 0.79
N THR A 234 24.13 -9.50 -0.06
CA THR A 234 23.02 -8.57 0.18
C THR A 234 21.66 -9.21 -0.13
N GLY A 235 21.26 -10.20 0.67
CA GLY A 235 19.91 -10.78 0.62
C GLY A 235 18.85 -9.76 1.07
N ALA A 236 18.05 -9.25 0.12
CA ALA A 236 17.08 -8.18 0.37
C ALA A 236 15.80 -8.69 1.07
N THR A 237 15.88 -8.94 2.37
CA THR A 237 14.72 -9.33 3.19
C THR A 237 13.86 -8.11 3.53
N LEU A 238 12.64 -8.05 3.00
CA LEU A 238 11.63 -7.05 3.39
C LEU A 238 11.01 -7.38 4.77
N ALA A 239 11.83 -7.28 5.82
CA ALA A 239 11.44 -7.45 7.21
C ALA A 239 11.85 -6.23 8.04
N ALA A 240 11.04 -5.91 9.04
CA ALA A 240 11.06 -4.71 9.89
C ALA A 240 12.44 -4.04 10.12
N GLY A 241 12.49 -2.72 9.86
CA GLY A 241 13.53 -1.83 10.38
C GLY A 241 13.41 -1.58 11.88
N ALA A 242 13.46 -2.65 12.68
CA ALA A 242 13.41 -2.63 14.14
C ALA A 242 14.83 -2.69 14.71
N SER A 243 15.35 -1.56 15.20
CA SER A 243 16.71 -1.49 15.75
C SER A 243 16.80 -2.12 17.15
N ASN A 244 17.67 -3.12 17.31
CA ASN A 244 18.00 -3.75 18.60
C ASN A 244 18.63 -2.76 19.60
N GLN A 245 17.84 -2.10 20.44
CA GLN A 245 18.24 -1.55 21.75
C GLN A 245 16.99 -1.26 22.63
N PRO A 246 17.12 -1.30 23.97
CA PRO A 246 15.99 -1.05 24.87
C PRO A 246 15.55 0.43 24.85
N ALA A 247 14.24 0.64 24.97
CA ALA A 247 13.68 1.96 25.21
C ALA A 247 14.08 2.49 26.61
N GLY A 248 14.03 3.82 26.78
CA GLY A 248 14.29 4.47 28.06
C GLY A 248 15.70 5.07 28.19
N THR A 249 16.73 4.23 28.36
CA THR A 249 18.00 4.66 28.99
C THR A 249 19.27 4.53 28.13
N GLY A 250 19.25 3.83 26.99
CA GLY A 250 20.46 3.50 26.23
C GLY A 250 20.79 4.36 25.00
N LEU A 251 19.79 4.92 24.30
CA LEU A 251 20.04 5.67 23.06
C LEU A 251 20.44 7.13 23.35
N SER A 252 21.62 7.52 22.87
CA SER A 252 21.95 8.93 22.63
C SER A 252 20.93 9.56 21.67
N LEU A 253 20.51 10.79 21.95
CA LEU A 253 19.52 11.53 21.14
C LEU A 253 19.89 11.55 19.65
N TRP A 254 21.18 11.68 19.32
CA TRP A 254 21.68 11.61 17.94
C TRP A 254 21.40 10.26 17.25
N LYS A 255 21.53 9.14 17.95
CA LYS A 255 21.20 7.81 17.39
C LYS A 255 19.70 7.67 17.14
N TYR A 256 18.87 8.16 18.06
CA TYR A 256 17.41 8.19 17.90
C TYR A 256 16.98 9.07 16.71
N LEU A 257 17.56 10.27 16.56
CA LEU A 257 17.24 11.17 15.45
C LEU A 257 17.69 10.60 14.09
N LEU A 258 18.86 9.96 14.02
CA LEU A 258 19.32 9.27 12.80
C LEU A 258 18.42 8.08 12.45
N LEU A 259 17.95 7.32 13.44
CA LEU A 259 16.98 6.23 13.23
C LEU A 259 15.63 6.78 12.72
N ALA A 260 15.09 7.82 13.34
CA ALA A 260 13.84 8.46 12.92
C ALA A 260 13.94 9.06 11.50
N PHE A 261 15.09 9.68 11.16
CA PHE A 261 15.39 10.17 9.82
C PHE A 261 15.46 9.03 8.80
N GLY A 262 16.19 7.95 9.10
CA GLY A 262 16.25 6.76 8.23
C GLY A 262 14.87 6.12 8.02
N ALA A 263 14.08 6.03 9.08
CA ALA A 263 12.70 5.55 9.03
C ALA A 263 11.78 6.44 8.17
N GLY A 264 11.97 7.77 8.20
CA GLY A 264 11.27 8.72 7.34
C GLY A 264 11.65 8.60 5.86
N LEU A 265 12.92 8.26 5.56
CA LEU A 265 13.35 7.99 4.18
C LEU A 265 12.78 6.67 3.65
N VAL A 266 12.76 5.60 4.47
CA VAL A 266 12.12 4.31 4.13
C VAL A 266 10.62 4.47 3.93
N ALA A 267 9.97 5.34 4.72
CA ALA A 267 8.54 5.64 4.59
C ALA A 267 8.13 6.22 3.22
N VAL A 268 9.05 6.86 2.48
CA VAL A 268 8.78 7.36 1.11
C VAL A 268 8.68 6.22 0.09
N LEU A 269 9.26 5.05 0.38
CA LEU A 269 9.19 3.85 -0.46
C LEU A 269 7.90 3.03 -0.23
N MET A 270 7.02 3.45 0.68
CA MET A 270 5.75 2.78 0.94
C MET A 270 4.77 2.93 -0.24
N PRO A 271 3.92 1.92 -0.51
CA PRO A 271 3.11 1.85 -1.74
C PRO A 271 2.14 3.03 -1.89
N CYS A 272 1.60 3.58 -0.81
CA CYS A 272 0.66 4.71 -0.86
C CYS A 272 1.35 6.08 -1.03
N VAL A 273 2.69 6.13 -1.04
CA VAL A 273 3.50 7.36 -1.15
C VAL A 273 4.16 7.47 -2.51
N TYR A 274 4.76 6.38 -2.98
CA TYR A 274 5.53 6.34 -4.22
C TYR A 274 4.74 6.83 -5.47
N PRO A 275 3.46 6.44 -5.69
CA PRO A 275 2.66 6.92 -6.82
C PRO A 275 2.37 8.43 -6.82
N MET A 276 2.49 9.10 -5.67
CA MET A 276 2.30 10.54 -5.55
C MET A 276 3.57 11.35 -5.91
N LEU A 277 4.75 10.72 -5.94
CA LEU A 277 6.01 11.40 -6.33
C LEU A 277 5.94 11.94 -7.79
N PRO A 278 5.55 11.15 -8.83
CA PRO A 278 5.44 11.69 -10.19
C PRO A 278 4.40 12.82 -10.31
N MET A 279 3.25 12.68 -9.65
CA MET A 279 2.17 13.68 -9.69
C MET A 279 2.61 15.02 -9.08
N THR A 280 3.18 14.98 -7.87
CA THR A 280 3.64 16.18 -7.15
C THR A 280 4.78 16.88 -7.89
N VAL A 281 5.77 16.12 -8.41
CA VAL A 281 6.88 16.71 -9.19
C VAL A 281 6.39 17.31 -10.51
N SER A 282 5.44 16.66 -11.20
CA SER A 282 4.81 17.22 -12.41
C SER A 282 4.24 18.62 -12.15
N TYR A 283 3.44 18.78 -11.08
CA TYR A 283 2.84 20.06 -10.67
C TYR A 283 3.87 21.19 -10.46
N PHE A 284 5.03 20.91 -9.86
CA PHE A 284 6.08 21.93 -9.70
C PHE A 284 6.74 22.32 -11.03
N THR A 285 6.88 21.39 -11.98
CA THR A 285 7.47 21.64 -13.30
C THR A 285 6.51 22.29 -14.29
N SER A 286 5.21 22.03 -14.19
CA SER A 286 4.19 22.65 -15.05
C SER A 286 3.81 24.06 -14.55
N ASN A 287 3.52 24.21 -13.26
CA ASN A 287 2.87 25.38 -12.68
C ASN A 287 3.86 26.38 -12.04
N SER A 288 5.00 26.62 -12.70
CA SER A 288 6.00 27.64 -12.30
C SER A 288 6.50 28.43 -13.51
N ARG A 289 6.73 29.74 -13.31
CA ARG A 289 7.21 30.68 -14.35
C ARG A 289 8.72 30.92 -14.31
N SER A 290 9.38 30.54 -13.22
CA SER A 290 10.84 30.64 -13.08
C SER A 290 11.40 29.57 -12.15
N ARG A 291 12.70 29.25 -12.29
CA ARG A 291 13.39 28.30 -11.40
C ARG A 291 13.34 28.72 -9.92
N GLY A 292 13.43 30.02 -9.63
CA GLY A 292 13.32 30.53 -8.27
C GLY A 292 11.93 30.32 -7.66
N GLU A 293 10.89 30.53 -8.45
CA GLU A 293 9.50 30.25 -8.04
C GLU A 293 9.26 28.75 -7.80
N ALA A 294 9.78 27.87 -8.68
CA ALA A 294 9.69 26.42 -8.51
C ALA A 294 10.34 25.95 -7.20
N ILE A 295 11.56 26.43 -6.92
CA ILE A 295 12.28 26.16 -5.66
C ILE A 295 11.48 26.65 -4.46
N SER A 296 10.92 27.86 -4.53
CA SER A 296 10.17 28.45 -3.42
C SER A 296 8.85 27.68 -3.14
N LYS A 297 8.11 27.31 -4.19
CA LYS A 297 6.91 26.45 -4.11
C LYS A 297 7.24 25.08 -3.50
N ALA A 298 8.33 24.45 -3.93
CA ALA A 298 8.76 23.16 -3.39
C ALA A 298 9.18 23.23 -1.91
N LEU A 299 9.89 24.30 -1.50
CA LEU A 299 10.28 24.49 -0.10
C LEU A 299 9.07 24.67 0.83
N VAL A 300 8.07 25.45 0.43
CA VAL A 300 6.85 25.60 1.26
C VAL A 300 5.98 24.35 1.24
N TYR A 301 6.00 23.55 0.16
CA TYR A 301 5.37 22.23 0.14
C TYR A 301 6.05 21.27 1.15
N GLY A 302 7.39 21.18 1.12
CA GLY A 302 8.15 20.37 2.07
C GLY A 302 7.96 20.83 3.53
N LEU A 303 8.00 22.14 3.78
CA LEU A 303 7.71 22.72 5.10
C LEU A 303 6.27 22.46 5.56
N SER A 304 5.30 22.41 4.63
CA SER A 304 3.92 22.03 4.94
C SER A 304 3.84 20.56 5.36
N ILE A 305 4.46 19.64 4.61
CA ILE A 305 4.55 18.20 4.98
C ILE A 305 5.16 18.05 6.38
N ILE A 306 6.31 18.70 6.64
CA ILE A 306 7.01 18.67 7.93
C ILE A 306 6.11 19.18 9.06
N SER A 307 5.43 20.32 8.84
CA SER A 307 4.57 20.95 9.82
C SER A 307 3.30 20.14 10.12
N ILE A 308 2.72 19.48 9.10
CA ILE A 308 1.51 18.66 9.26
C ILE A 308 1.86 17.32 9.92
N TYR A 309 2.90 16.60 9.48
CA TYR A 309 3.31 15.35 10.16
C TYR A 309 3.73 15.59 11.61
N THR A 310 4.58 16.61 11.86
CA THR A 310 5.00 16.95 13.22
C THR A 310 3.82 17.43 14.06
N GLY A 311 2.94 18.25 13.50
CA GLY A 311 1.73 18.73 14.16
C GLY A 311 0.75 17.61 14.51
N VAL A 312 0.50 16.67 13.60
CA VAL A 312 -0.34 15.47 13.85
C VAL A 312 0.30 14.59 14.93
N GLY A 313 1.61 14.33 14.86
CA GLY A 313 2.32 13.57 15.89
C GLY A 313 2.19 14.21 17.28
N VAL A 314 2.46 15.51 17.40
CA VAL A 314 2.32 16.27 18.65
C VAL A 314 0.87 16.29 19.14
N VAL A 315 -0.11 16.54 18.28
CA VAL A 315 -1.54 16.55 18.66
C VAL A 315 -2.01 15.18 19.13
N LEU A 316 -1.60 14.09 18.48
CA LEU A 316 -1.92 12.72 18.92
C LEU A 316 -1.25 12.39 20.27
N SER A 317 0.01 12.79 20.47
CA SER A 317 0.68 12.66 21.78
C SER A 317 0.01 13.48 22.89
N LEU A 318 -0.55 14.66 22.58
CA LEU A 318 -1.26 15.50 23.54
C LEU A 318 -2.69 15.00 23.84
N LEU A 319 -3.40 14.42 22.86
CA LEU A 319 -4.77 13.94 23.02
C LEU A 319 -4.87 12.53 23.63
N PHE A 320 -3.92 11.65 23.29
CA PHE A 320 -3.96 10.25 23.68
C PHE A 320 -2.78 9.82 24.57
N GLY A 321 -1.80 10.70 24.81
CA GLY A 321 -0.68 10.42 25.71
C GLY A 321 0.20 9.26 25.25
N ALA A 322 0.75 8.52 26.23
CA ALA A 322 1.53 7.31 25.99
C ALA A 322 0.69 6.17 25.36
N ASP A 323 -0.64 6.22 25.47
CA ASP A 323 -1.57 5.20 24.99
C ASP A 323 -1.79 5.31 23.46
N ALA A 324 -1.40 6.45 22.85
CA ALA A 324 -1.70 6.82 21.46
C ALA A 324 -1.34 5.76 20.41
N ALA A 325 -0.10 5.28 20.42
CA ALA A 325 0.39 4.34 19.40
C ALA A 325 -0.34 2.99 19.45
N ASN A 326 -0.64 2.50 20.67
CA ASN A 326 -1.38 1.27 20.86
C ASN A 326 -2.86 1.43 20.44
N VAL A 327 -3.51 2.53 20.84
CA VAL A 327 -4.92 2.81 20.45
C VAL A 327 -5.07 2.86 18.93
N ILE A 328 -4.22 3.61 18.21
CA ILE A 328 -4.37 3.76 16.75
C ILE A 328 -4.08 2.41 16.04
N SER A 329 -3.11 1.64 16.52
CA SER A 329 -2.71 0.37 15.88
C SER A 329 -3.70 -0.77 16.14
N SER A 330 -4.43 -0.77 17.26
CA SER A 330 -5.31 -1.87 17.68
C SER A 330 -6.81 -1.56 17.65
N HIS A 331 -7.22 -0.31 17.42
CA HIS A 331 -8.65 0.04 17.35
C HIS A 331 -9.24 -0.33 15.98
N TRP A 332 -10.48 -0.82 15.97
CA TRP A 332 -11.13 -1.32 14.75
C TRP A 332 -11.28 -0.24 13.68
N LEU A 333 -11.69 0.99 14.06
CA LEU A 333 -12.02 2.05 13.10
C LEU A 333 -10.83 2.49 12.21
N PRO A 334 -9.63 2.82 12.72
CA PRO A 334 -8.47 3.11 11.87
C PRO A 334 -8.07 1.92 10.98
N ASN A 335 -8.08 0.69 11.54
CA ASN A 335 -7.74 -0.51 10.79
C ASN A 335 -8.74 -0.81 9.65
N LEU A 336 -10.04 -0.70 9.92
CA LEU A 336 -11.08 -0.92 8.92
C LEU A 336 -11.10 0.19 7.86
N LEU A 337 -10.82 1.44 8.24
CA LEU A 337 -10.64 2.55 7.31
C LEU A 337 -9.42 2.30 6.39
N SER A 338 -8.28 1.88 6.94
CA SER A 338 -7.11 1.48 6.14
C SER A 338 -7.41 0.28 5.25
N PHE A 339 -8.13 -0.75 5.73
CA PHE A 339 -8.56 -1.88 4.89
C PHE A 339 -9.35 -1.39 3.66
N VAL A 340 -10.38 -0.56 3.84
CA VAL A 340 -11.18 -0.03 2.73
C VAL A 340 -10.36 0.85 1.78
N ILE A 341 -9.48 1.71 2.32
CA ILE A 341 -8.60 2.58 1.52
C ILE A 341 -7.63 1.75 0.66
N PHE A 342 -6.90 0.83 1.27
CA PHE A 342 -5.93 -0.03 0.55
C PHE A 342 -6.64 -0.99 -0.42
N LEU A 343 -7.84 -1.47 -0.11
CA LEU A 343 -8.64 -2.27 -1.03
C LEU A 343 -9.02 -1.47 -2.28
N VAL A 344 -9.48 -0.22 -2.11
CA VAL A 344 -9.85 0.67 -3.23
C VAL A 344 -8.64 1.09 -4.07
N PHE A 345 -7.51 1.49 -3.45
CA PHE A 345 -6.29 1.82 -4.20
C PHE A 345 -5.69 0.60 -4.89
N GLY A 346 -5.63 -0.56 -4.21
CA GLY A 346 -5.15 -1.81 -4.80
C GLY A 346 -5.97 -2.25 -6.02
N MET A 347 -7.30 -2.21 -5.94
CA MET A 347 -8.17 -2.46 -7.10
C MET A 347 -7.95 -1.44 -8.24
N SER A 348 -7.68 -0.18 -7.91
CA SER A 348 -7.38 0.85 -8.91
C SER A 348 -6.03 0.64 -9.60
N PHE A 349 -4.99 0.23 -8.87
CA PHE A 349 -3.68 -0.09 -9.42
C PHE A 349 -3.64 -1.39 -10.23
N LEU A 350 -4.58 -2.32 -10.00
CA LEU A 350 -4.87 -3.44 -10.92
C LEU A 350 -5.68 -3.02 -12.15
N GLY A 351 -6.09 -1.75 -12.27
CA GLY A 351 -6.82 -1.22 -13.43
C GLY A 351 -8.30 -1.58 -13.47
N MET A 352 -8.93 -1.96 -12.34
CA MET A 352 -10.37 -2.21 -12.27
C MET A 352 -11.19 -0.92 -12.52
N PHE A 353 -10.66 0.20 -12.03
CA PHE A 353 -11.14 1.55 -12.26
C PHE A 353 -9.98 2.51 -12.01
N GLU A 354 -9.87 3.60 -12.77
CA GLU A 354 -9.02 4.71 -12.36
C GLU A 354 -9.77 5.54 -11.30
N ILE A 355 -9.08 6.08 -10.29
CA ILE A 355 -9.66 7.05 -9.33
C ILE A 355 -9.72 8.44 -9.99
N ASN A 356 -10.39 8.47 -11.14
CA ASN A 356 -10.77 9.69 -11.84
C ASN A 356 -11.98 10.25 -11.11
N ALA A 357 -11.71 11.09 -10.09
CA ALA A 357 -12.76 11.88 -9.47
C ALA A 357 -13.56 12.63 -10.57
N PRO A 358 -14.89 12.78 -10.44
CA PRO A 358 -15.70 13.31 -11.53
C PRO A 358 -15.18 14.69 -11.95
N SER A 359 -15.18 14.99 -13.26
CA SER A 359 -14.58 16.22 -13.79
C SER A 359 -15.15 17.50 -13.16
N SER A 360 -16.40 17.48 -12.70
CA SER A 360 -17.03 18.58 -11.95
C SER A 360 -16.53 18.76 -10.51
N LEU A 361 -15.79 17.78 -9.96
CA LEU A 361 -15.06 17.85 -8.69
C LEU A 361 -13.57 18.12 -8.94
N VAL A 362 -12.94 17.45 -9.90
CA VAL A 362 -11.54 17.72 -10.30
C VAL A 362 -11.41 19.17 -10.74
N ASN A 363 -12.21 19.64 -11.69
CA ASN A 363 -12.19 21.04 -12.15
C ASN A 363 -12.62 22.05 -11.05
N LYS A 364 -13.13 21.61 -9.88
CA LYS A 364 -13.36 22.48 -8.70
C LYS A 364 -12.21 22.46 -7.70
N VAL A 365 -11.51 21.33 -7.56
CA VAL A 365 -10.31 21.19 -6.73
C VAL A 365 -9.12 21.84 -7.45
N ASP A 366 -8.96 21.57 -8.74
CA ASP A 366 -7.94 22.19 -9.60
C ASP A 366 -8.22 23.68 -9.77
N ALA A 367 -9.44 24.12 -10.07
CA ALA A 367 -9.79 25.55 -10.00
C ALA A 367 -9.79 26.14 -8.58
N GLN A 368 -9.37 25.38 -7.55
CA GLN A 368 -9.05 25.88 -6.22
C GLN A 368 -7.55 25.75 -5.85
N ALA A 369 -6.78 24.92 -6.57
CA ALA A 369 -5.33 24.91 -6.56
C ALA A 369 -4.77 26.02 -7.49
N ASP A 370 -5.30 26.13 -8.70
CA ASP A 370 -5.04 27.17 -9.71
C ASP A 370 -5.65 28.54 -9.36
N LYS A 371 -6.47 28.62 -8.30
CA LYS A 371 -6.70 29.89 -7.58
C LYS A 371 -5.41 30.49 -6.99
N GLY A 372 -4.32 29.72 -6.98
CA GLY A 372 -2.96 30.24 -7.08
C GLY A 372 -2.41 30.84 -5.79
N GLY A 373 -1.88 30.00 -4.90
CA GLY A 373 -1.18 30.51 -3.73
C GLY A 373 -0.55 29.45 -2.83
N TRP A 374 0.16 29.91 -1.81
CA TRP A 374 0.79 29.08 -0.77
C TRP A 374 -0.20 28.15 -0.04
N SER A 375 -1.46 28.55 0.05
CA SER A 375 -2.55 27.74 0.63
C SER A 375 -2.86 26.48 -0.19
N GLY A 376 -2.80 26.53 -1.52
CA GLY A 376 -3.02 25.35 -2.37
C GLY A 376 -1.96 24.26 -2.11
N LEU A 377 -0.70 24.67 -1.97
CA LEU A 377 0.41 23.78 -1.60
C LEU A 377 0.20 23.15 -0.22
N PHE A 378 -0.29 23.91 0.76
CA PHE A 378 -0.63 23.38 2.07
C PHE A 378 -1.75 22.34 2.02
N PHE A 379 -2.81 22.56 1.23
CA PHE A 379 -3.88 21.57 1.08
C PHE A 379 -3.42 20.30 0.33
N MET A 380 -2.60 20.43 -0.72
CA MET A 380 -2.02 19.25 -1.37
C MET A 380 -1.07 18.48 -0.44
N ALA A 381 -0.31 19.18 0.42
CA ALA A 381 0.51 18.55 1.45
C ALA A 381 -0.35 17.84 2.49
N ALA A 382 -1.47 18.45 2.93
CA ALA A 382 -2.41 17.83 3.85
C ALA A 382 -3.05 16.55 3.28
N THR A 383 -3.42 16.55 2.00
CA THR A 383 -3.93 15.33 1.32
C THR A 383 -2.87 14.24 1.24
N LEU A 384 -1.62 14.59 0.85
CA LEU A 384 -0.52 13.63 0.85
C LEU A 384 -0.26 13.06 2.25
N VAL A 385 -0.18 13.90 3.28
CA VAL A 385 0.04 13.46 4.66
C VAL A 385 -1.13 12.61 5.15
N LEU A 386 -2.38 12.95 4.84
CA LEU A 386 -3.55 12.15 5.25
C LEU A 386 -3.51 10.72 4.68
N VAL A 387 -3.22 10.57 3.38
CA VAL A 387 -3.14 9.24 2.73
C VAL A 387 -1.90 8.47 3.18
N SER A 388 -0.74 9.13 3.25
CA SER A 388 0.51 8.50 3.67
C SER A 388 0.60 8.21 5.17
N PHE A 389 -0.18 8.88 6.02
CA PHE A 389 -0.26 8.55 7.44
C PHE A 389 -0.77 7.11 7.63
N SER A 390 -1.80 6.70 6.89
CA SER A 390 -2.36 5.34 6.94
C SER A 390 -1.34 4.22 6.67
N CYS A 391 -0.36 4.44 5.79
CA CYS A 391 0.71 3.46 5.55
C CYS A 391 1.94 3.63 6.46
N THR A 392 2.10 4.80 7.11
CA THR A 392 3.25 5.09 7.98
C THR A 392 2.99 4.95 9.48
N VAL A 393 1.73 4.75 9.92
CA VAL A 393 1.38 4.56 11.35
C VAL A 393 2.32 3.61 12.10
N PRO A 394 2.71 2.42 11.60
CA PRO A 394 3.57 1.50 12.35
C PRO A 394 4.99 2.07 12.59
N ILE A 395 5.49 2.85 11.63
CA ILE A 395 6.81 3.48 11.66
C ILE A 395 6.78 4.73 12.55
N VAL A 396 5.75 5.55 12.42
CA VAL A 396 5.49 6.71 13.30
C VAL A 396 5.29 6.26 14.76
N GLY A 397 4.57 5.16 14.97
CA GLY A 397 4.31 4.57 16.28
C GLY A 397 5.57 4.07 16.96
N SER A 398 6.46 3.35 16.26
CA SER A 398 7.72 2.89 16.84
C SER A 398 8.68 4.04 17.20
N VAL A 399 8.75 5.09 16.37
CA VAL A 399 9.52 6.31 16.67
C VAL A 399 8.93 7.07 17.88
N ALA A 400 7.60 7.09 18.04
CA ALA A 400 6.94 7.71 19.20
C ALA A 400 7.15 6.90 20.49
N ILE A 401 7.02 5.56 20.44
CA ILE A 401 7.26 4.65 21.58
C ILE A 401 8.72 4.72 22.05
N ALA A 402 9.69 4.80 21.15
CA ALA A 402 11.10 4.94 21.49
C ALA A 402 11.45 6.25 22.23
N ALA A 403 10.52 7.20 22.36
CA ALA A 403 10.68 8.47 23.05
C ALA A 403 9.85 8.62 24.35
N ALA A 404 9.30 7.53 24.89
CA ALA A 404 8.29 7.50 25.97
C ALA A 404 8.66 8.12 27.35
N ASN A 405 9.81 8.78 27.51
CA ASN A 405 10.30 9.32 28.80
C ASN A 405 9.59 10.62 29.27
N GLY A 406 8.30 10.79 28.98
CA GLY A 406 7.46 11.92 29.43
C GLY A 406 7.79 13.31 28.85
N GLU A 407 9.01 13.53 28.36
CA GLU A 407 9.47 14.81 27.81
C GLU A 407 9.02 14.99 26.35
N LEU A 408 7.98 15.81 26.13
CA LEU A 408 7.37 16.09 24.81
C LEU A 408 8.38 16.50 23.72
N LEU A 409 9.54 17.03 24.12
CA LEU A 409 10.65 17.37 23.23
C LEU A 409 11.17 16.16 22.43
N ARG A 410 11.32 14.98 23.05
CA ARG A 410 11.89 13.80 22.35
C ARG A 410 10.98 13.26 21.23
N PRO A 411 9.67 13.00 21.45
CA PRO A 411 8.76 12.63 20.36
C PRO A 411 8.69 13.71 19.28
N THR A 412 8.66 14.99 19.67
CA THR A 412 8.58 16.11 18.72
C THR A 412 9.81 16.18 17.80
N LEU A 413 11.02 16.05 18.36
CA LEU A 413 12.25 16.04 17.55
C LEU A 413 12.37 14.78 16.67
N GLY A 414 11.88 13.63 17.14
CA GLY A 414 11.79 12.42 16.33
C GLY A 414 10.83 12.55 15.15
N MET A 415 9.64 13.12 15.37
CA MET A 415 8.67 13.43 14.31
C MET A 415 9.17 14.51 13.35
N LEU A 416 9.93 15.50 13.84
CA LEU A 416 10.60 16.48 13.00
C LEU A 416 11.66 15.83 12.10
N ALA A 417 12.49 14.93 12.65
CA ALA A 417 13.50 14.20 11.88
C ALA A 417 12.89 13.26 10.84
N PHE A 418 11.87 12.48 11.23
CA PHE A 418 11.09 11.60 10.35
C PHE A 418 10.44 12.39 9.20
N SER A 419 9.70 13.46 9.52
CA SER A 419 8.97 14.23 8.51
C SER A 419 9.90 15.05 7.61
N THR A 420 11.07 15.49 8.11
CA THR A 420 12.11 16.12 7.29
C THR A 420 12.69 15.14 6.27
N ALA A 421 13.00 13.90 6.68
CA ALA A 421 13.46 12.86 5.76
C ALA A 421 12.39 12.46 4.75
N PHE A 422 11.13 12.38 5.18
CA PHE A 422 9.98 12.06 4.32
C PHE A 422 9.73 13.15 3.26
N ALA A 423 9.83 14.43 3.63
CA ALA A 423 9.66 15.55 2.71
C ALA A 423 10.86 15.72 1.75
N LEU A 424 12.05 15.24 2.12
CA LEU A 424 13.30 15.52 1.40
C LEU A 424 13.29 15.08 -0.08
N PRO A 425 12.83 13.88 -0.47
CA PRO A 425 12.75 13.51 -1.90
C PRO A 425 11.84 14.42 -2.73
N PHE A 426 10.67 14.80 -2.20
CA PHE A 426 9.73 15.70 -2.87
C PHE A 426 10.37 17.07 -3.14
N VAL A 427 11.13 17.60 -2.19
CA VAL A 427 11.89 18.85 -2.36
C VAL A 427 13.02 18.63 -3.38
N LEU A 428 13.85 17.59 -3.23
CA LEU A 428 15.00 17.33 -4.10
C LEU A 428 14.62 17.18 -5.57
N PHE A 429 13.57 16.43 -5.91
CA PHE A 429 13.15 16.27 -7.31
C PHE A 429 12.69 17.59 -7.94
N ALA A 430 12.13 18.52 -7.16
CA ALA A 430 11.79 19.86 -7.63
C ALA A 430 13.00 20.82 -7.71
N LEU A 431 14.02 20.66 -6.85
CA LEU A 431 15.30 21.39 -6.96
C LEU A 431 16.12 20.99 -8.19
N PHE A 432 16.00 19.72 -8.61
CA PHE A 432 16.75 19.11 -9.72
C PHE A 432 15.84 18.54 -10.83
N PRO A 433 15.13 19.38 -11.63
CA PRO A 433 14.28 18.91 -12.73
C PRO A 433 15.00 18.06 -13.80
N THR A 434 16.33 18.11 -13.86
CA THR A 434 17.13 17.24 -14.73
C THR A 434 17.03 15.77 -14.32
N TRP A 435 16.85 15.46 -13.03
CA TRP A 435 16.65 14.08 -12.55
C TRP A 435 15.29 13.51 -12.98
N LEU A 436 14.26 14.35 -13.10
CA LEU A 436 12.98 13.97 -13.70
C LEU A 436 13.15 13.59 -15.18
N LYS A 437 13.97 14.33 -15.94
CA LYS A 437 14.28 14.00 -17.35
C LYS A 437 15.06 12.69 -17.52
N SER A 438 15.67 12.16 -16.47
CA SER A 438 16.34 10.84 -16.47
C SER A 438 15.50 9.69 -15.91
N MET A 439 14.30 9.93 -15.38
CA MET A 439 13.37 8.82 -15.12
C MET A 439 12.86 8.24 -16.44
N PRO A 440 12.69 6.91 -16.56
CA PRO A 440 12.08 6.31 -17.73
C PRO A 440 10.65 6.85 -17.90
N ARG A 441 10.27 7.16 -19.15
CA ARG A 441 8.92 7.64 -19.47
C ARG A 441 7.86 6.61 -19.08
N SER A 442 6.63 7.07 -18.89
CA SER A 442 5.44 6.32 -18.46
C SER A 442 4.91 5.32 -19.50
N GLY A 443 5.76 4.42 -20.00
CA GLY A 443 5.38 3.24 -20.77
C GLY A 443 5.08 2.04 -19.86
N GLY A 444 5.00 0.85 -20.45
CA GLY A 444 4.54 -0.39 -19.78
C GLY A 444 5.20 -0.72 -18.44
N TRP A 445 6.47 -0.37 -18.22
CA TRP A 445 7.15 -0.56 -16.92
C TRP A 445 6.43 0.15 -15.76
N LEU A 446 5.89 1.34 -15.99
CA LEU A 446 5.13 2.06 -14.96
C LEU A 446 3.79 1.37 -14.66
N ASN A 447 3.17 0.73 -15.67
CA ASN A 447 1.98 -0.09 -15.44
C ASN A 447 2.32 -1.37 -14.67
N THR A 448 3.39 -2.07 -15.03
CA THR A 448 3.89 -3.21 -14.25
C THR A 448 4.17 -2.82 -12.80
N LEU A 449 4.76 -1.63 -12.56
CA LEU A 449 4.99 -1.14 -11.21
C LEU A 449 3.68 -0.82 -10.45
N LYS A 450 2.67 -0.21 -11.09
CA LYS A 450 1.33 -0.06 -10.51
C LYS A 450 0.78 -1.43 -10.09
N VAL A 451 0.76 -2.41 -11.00
CA VAL A 451 0.18 -3.74 -10.75
C VAL A 451 0.90 -4.47 -9.61
N VAL A 452 2.24 -4.44 -9.59
CA VAL A 452 3.05 -4.99 -8.48
C VAL A 452 2.69 -4.36 -7.15
N LEU A 453 2.57 -3.01 -7.09
CA LEU A 453 2.16 -2.31 -5.88
C LEU A 453 0.70 -2.62 -5.49
N GLY A 454 -0.20 -2.77 -6.47
CA GLY A 454 -1.60 -3.14 -6.24
C GLY A 454 -1.76 -4.51 -5.55
N PHE A 455 -1.01 -5.53 -5.97
CA PHE A 455 -0.99 -6.83 -5.27
C PHE A 455 -0.46 -6.71 -3.82
N VAL A 456 0.55 -5.85 -3.59
CA VAL A 456 1.08 -5.59 -2.24
C VAL A 456 0.08 -4.82 -1.37
N GLU A 457 -0.61 -3.82 -1.92
CA GLU A 457 -1.64 -3.06 -1.19
C GLU A 457 -2.84 -3.93 -0.82
N LEU A 458 -3.28 -4.84 -1.71
CA LEU A 458 -4.32 -5.81 -1.37
C LEU A 458 -3.90 -6.73 -0.22
N GLY A 459 -2.65 -7.23 -0.20
CA GLY A 459 -2.12 -8.00 0.92
C GLY A 459 -2.14 -7.20 2.23
N MET A 460 -1.66 -5.95 2.18
CA MET A 460 -1.66 -5.04 3.32
C MET A 460 -3.06 -4.68 3.80
N ALA A 461 -4.05 -4.55 2.91
CA ALA A 461 -5.45 -4.36 3.28
C ALA A 461 -5.92 -5.51 4.20
N PHE A 462 -5.70 -6.76 3.79
CA PHE A 462 -6.04 -7.93 4.62
C PHE A 462 -5.22 -8.01 5.91
N LYS A 463 -4.01 -7.43 5.99
CA LYS A 463 -3.31 -7.27 7.28
C LYS A 463 -4.02 -6.28 8.21
N PHE A 464 -4.50 -5.14 7.72
CA PHE A 464 -5.28 -4.22 8.54
C PHE A 464 -6.62 -4.84 8.99
N LEU A 465 -7.30 -5.60 8.13
CA LEU A 465 -8.50 -6.36 8.53
C LEU A 465 -8.17 -7.41 9.61
N SER A 466 -7.09 -8.18 9.44
CA SER A 466 -6.56 -9.09 10.46
C SER A 466 -6.25 -8.38 11.77
N SER A 467 -5.70 -7.16 11.73
CA SER A 467 -5.40 -6.40 12.96
C SER A 467 -6.65 -6.09 13.77
N ALA A 468 -7.76 -5.72 13.11
CA ALA A 468 -9.04 -5.51 13.78
C ALA A 468 -9.64 -6.83 14.31
N ASP A 469 -9.62 -7.89 13.50
CA ASP A 469 -10.12 -9.22 13.88
C ASP A 469 -9.43 -9.78 15.13
N LEU A 470 -8.10 -9.64 15.21
CA LEU A 470 -7.32 -10.16 16.32
C LEU A 470 -7.65 -9.43 17.63
N SER A 471 -7.62 -8.09 17.66
CA SER A 471 -7.87 -7.32 18.89
C SER A 471 -9.35 -7.34 19.35
N TYR A 472 -10.31 -7.58 18.46
CA TYR A 472 -11.75 -7.63 18.79
C TYR A 472 -12.37 -9.03 18.78
N HIS A 473 -11.57 -10.08 18.51
CA HIS A 473 -11.99 -11.48 18.47
C HIS A 473 -13.18 -11.75 17.55
N TRP A 474 -13.17 -11.19 16.33
CA TRP A 474 -14.28 -11.33 15.37
C TRP A 474 -14.37 -12.71 14.71
N GLY A 475 -13.24 -13.41 14.51
CA GLY A 475 -13.21 -14.75 13.91
C GLY A 475 -13.47 -14.78 12.39
N LEU A 476 -13.39 -13.63 11.71
CA LEU A 476 -13.57 -13.48 10.27
C LEU A 476 -12.35 -13.89 9.45
N LEU A 477 -11.15 -13.77 10.03
CA LEU A 477 -9.89 -13.96 9.29
C LEU A 477 -8.87 -14.84 10.05
N PRO A 478 -9.20 -16.12 10.28
CA PRO A 478 -8.30 -17.08 10.93
C PRO A 478 -7.04 -17.34 10.10
N ARG A 479 -6.00 -17.91 10.71
CA ARG A 479 -4.67 -18.06 10.12
C ARG A 479 -4.68 -18.77 8.75
N PRO A 480 -5.45 -19.84 8.49
CA PRO A 480 -5.49 -20.46 7.17
C PRO A 480 -6.06 -19.54 6.10
N VAL A 481 -7.13 -18.79 6.39
CA VAL A 481 -7.81 -17.90 5.44
C VAL A 481 -6.92 -16.71 5.11
N PHE A 482 -6.26 -16.12 6.11
CA PHE A 482 -5.26 -15.08 5.90
C PHE A 482 -4.12 -15.56 4.99
N LEU A 483 -3.53 -16.71 5.29
CA LEU A 483 -2.44 -17.27 4.50
C LEU A 483 -2.89 -17.63 3.08
N ALA A 484 -4.08 -18.19 2.90
CA ALA A 484 -4.63 -18.54 1.59
C ALA A 484 -4.80 -17.31 0.67
N ILE A 485 -5.29 -16.19 1.21
CA ILE A 485 -5.39 -14.92 0.47
C ILE A 485 -4.01 -14.44 0.02
N TRP A 486 -3.01 -14.44 0.91
CA TRP A 486 -1.65 -14.01 0.56
C TRP A 486 -0.97 -14.97 -0.43
N ILE A 487 -1.19 -16.28 -0.33
CA ILE A 487 -0.72 -17.30 -1.29
C ILE A 487 -1.33 -17.05 -2.67
N VAL A 488 -2.63 -16.76 -2.75
CA VAL A 488 -3.32 -16.44 -4.02
C VAL A 488 -2.79 -15.13 -4.62
N LEU A 489 -2.63 -14.07 -3.82
CA LEU A 489 -2.07 -12.78 -4.30
C LEU A 489 -0.62 -12.93 -4.81
N ALA A 490 0.23 -13.67 -4.09
CA ALA A 490 1.61 -13.94 -4.49
C ALA A 490 1.69 -14.81 -5.76
N GLY A 491 0.81 -15.81 -5.89
CA GLY A 491 0.70 -16.63 -7.10
C GLY A 491 0.21 -15.85 -8.32
N LEU A 492 -0.81 -15.00 -8.16
CA LEU A 492 -1.30 -14.10 -9.21
C LEU A 492 -0.22 -13.11 -9.64
N LEU A 493 0.50 -12.51 -8.70
CA LEU A 493 1.65 -11.63 -8.97
C LEU A 493 2.75 -12.35 -9.76
N GLY A 494 3.09 -13.58 -9.38
CA GLY A 494 4.06 -14.41 -10.10
C GLY A 494 3.62 -14.74 -11.52
N MET A 495 2.35 -15.12 -11.73
CA MET A 495 1.80 -15.41 -13.06
C MET A 495 1.69 -14.15 -13.94
N TYR A 496 1.36 -13.01 -13.35
CA TYR A 496 1.37 -11.70 -14.02
C TYR A 496 2.77 -11.34 -14.53
N LEU A 497 3.79 -11.44 -13.68
CA LEU A 497 5.17 -11.13 -14.05
C LEU A 497 5.76 -12.10 -15.08
N LEU A 498 5.29 -13.36 -15.12
CA LEU A 498 5.58 -14.32 -16.20
C LEU A 498 4.81 -14.06 -17.50
N GLY A 499 4.02 -12.97 -17.58
CA GLY A 499 3.23 -12.60 -18.76
C GLY A 499 2.05 -13.54 -19.05
N LYS A 500 1.64 -14.38 -18.08
CA LYS A 500 0.49 -15.29 -18.21
C LYS A 500 -0.85 -14.61 -17.94
N ILE A 501 -0.83 -13.51 -17.19
CA ILE A 501 -1.96 -12.63 -16.94
C ILE A 501 -1.60 -11.26 -17.53
N ARG A 502 -2.55 -10.59 -18.17
CA ARG A 502 -2.45 -9.20 -18.62
C ARG A 502 -3.69 -8.44 -18.13
N LEU A 503 -3.50 -7.19 -17.77
CA LEU A 503 -4.54 -6.26 -17.30
C LEU A 503 -4.76 -5.16 -18.36
N PRO A 504 -5.85 -4.37 -18.30
CA PRO A 504 -6.30 -3.53 -19.42
C PRO A 504 -5.33 -2.46 -19.92
N HIS A 505 -4.27 -2.16 -19.16
CA HIS A 505 -3.29 -1.09 -19.45
C HIS A 505 -1.86 -1.63 -19.69
N ASP A 506 -1.69 -2.94 -19.88
CA ASP A 506 -0.38 -3.54 -20.18
C ASP A 506 -0.05 -3.52 -21.68
N SER A 507 1.17 -3.09 -22.00
CA SER A 507 1.75 -3.22 -23.34
C SER A 507 2.06 -4.68 -23.70
N GLU A 508 1.84 -5.08 -24.96
CA GLU A 508 2.21 -6.41 -25.45
C GLU A 508 3.72 -6.68 -25.29
N THR A 509 4.08 -7.68 -24.47
CA THR A 509 5.46 -8.17 -24.35
C THR A 509 5.58 -9.55 -24.98
N THR A 510 6.45 -9.68 -26.00
CA THR A 510 6.70 -10.94 -26.71
C THR A 510 7.65 -11.87 -25.96
N ARG A 511 8.35 -11.36 -24.94
CA ARG A 511 9.33 -12.09 -24.10
C ARG A 511 9.29 -11.55 -22.68
N VAL A 512 9.41 -12.43 -21.69
CA VAL A 512 9.56 -12.05 -20.27
C VAL A 512 10.95 -11.43 -20.08
N SER A 513 11.02 -10.28 -19.39
CA SER A 513 12.29 -9.62 -19.08
C SER A 513 12.99 -10.29 -17.89
N VAL A 514 14.32 -10.22 -17.81
CA VAL A 514 15.07 -10.78 -16.67
C VAL A 514 14.61 -10.19 -15.32
N PRO A 515 14.36 -8.87 -15.18
CA PRO A 515 13.79 -8.32 -13.95
C PRO A 515 12.40 -8.89 -13.60
N HIS A 516 11.53 -9.11 -14.59
CA HIS A 516 10.21 -9.71 -14.33
C HIS A 516 10.34 -11.18 -13.93
N LEU A 517 11.25 -11.94 -14.56
CA LEU A 517 11.52 -13.33 -14.20
C LEU A 517 12.07 -13.46 -12.77
N LEU A 518 12.99 -12.59 -12.37
CA LEU A 518 13.53 -12.57 -11.00
C LEU A 518 12.45 -12.19 -9.98
N LEU A 519 11.63 -11.16 -10.25
CA LEU A 519 10.55 -10.76 -9.35
C LEU A 519 9.44 -11.82 -9.28
N ALA A 520 9.14 -12.51 -10.39
CA ALA A 520 8.24 -13.67 -10.42
C ALA A 520 8.79 -14.83 -9.58
N ALA A 521 10.09 -15.13 -9.68
CA ALA A 521 10.74 -16.17 -8.88
C ALA A 521 10.68 -15.83 -7.37
N VAL A 522 10.84 -14.56 -6.98
CA VAL A 522 10.64 -14.10 -5.60
C VAL A 522 9.17 -14.27 -5.17
N ALA A 523 8.21 -13.81 -5.97
CA ALA A 523 6.78 -13.93 -5.65
C ALA A 523 6.32 -15.39 -5.51
N LEU A 524 6.76 -16.27 -6.40
CA LEU A 524 6.45 -17.71 -6.35
C LEU A 524 7.20 -18.44 -5.23
N SER A 525 8.45 -18.06 -4.91
CA SER A 525 9.15 -18.61 -3.73
C SER A 525 8.47 -18.18 -2.43
N PHE A 526 7.97 -16.94 -2.37
CA PHE A 526 7.20 -16.43 -1.24
C PHE A 526 5.85 -17.15 -1.08
N MET A 527 5.12 -17.37 -2.19
CA MET A 527 3.94 -18.22 -2.24
C MET A 527 4.23 -19.62 -1.66
N LEU A 528 5.28 -20.29 -2.15
CA LEU A 528 5.66 -21.63 -1.71
C LEU A 528 6.09 -21.67 -0.23
N TYR A 529 6.78 -20.63 0.26
CA TYR A 529 7.15 -20.51 1.68
C TYR A 529 5.93 -20.44 2.61
N MET A 530 4.82 -19.84 2.16
CA MET A 530 3.60 -19.72 2.97
C MET A 530 2.74 -21.00 3.00
N VAL A 531 2.84 -21.87 1.98
CA VAL A 531 2.01 -23.09 1.86
C VAL A 531 2.10 -24.02 3.09
N PRO A 532 3.29 -24.35 3.65
CA PRO A 532 3.40 -25.12 4.90
C PRO A 532 2.62 -24.52 6.09
N GLY A 533 2.46 -23.20 6.13
CA GLY A 533 1.74 -22.51 7.20
C GLY A 533 0.24 -22.79 7.22
N LEU A 534 -0.35 -23.18 6.08
CA LEU A 534 -1.74 -23.68 6.01
C LEU A 534 -1.92 -24.98 6.80
N PHE A 535 -0.84 -25.74 7.00
CA PHE A 535 -0.84 -27.04 7.67
C PHE A 535 -0.20 -26.97 9.07
N GLY A 536 -0.27 -25.80 9.73
CA GLY A 536 0.25 -25.60 11.08
C GLY A 536 1.66 -25.00 11.16
N ALA A 537 2.51 -25.20 10.15
CA ALA A 537 3.96 -24.98 10.26
C ALA A 537 4.35 -23.56 10.76
N PRO A 538 5.41 -23.43 11.57
CA PRO A 538 5.83 -22.15 12.13
C PRO A 538 6.51 -21.27 11.06
N LEU A 539 5.81 -20.24 10.58
CA LEU A 539 6.31 -19.29 9.57
C LEU A 539 7.13 -18.17 10.23
N ASN A 540 8.27 -18.51 10.84
CA ASN A 540 9.01 -17.60 11.72
C ASN A 540 9.37 -16.25 11.05
N GLY A 541 9.73 -16.26 9.76
CA GLY A 541 10.04 -15.05 8.99
C GLY A 541 8.82 -14.15 8.69
N LEU A 542 7.61 -14.66 8.88
CA LEU A 542 6.33 -13.93 8.72
C LEU A 542 5.54 -13.83 10.03
N SER A 543 6.16 -14.13 11.17
CA SER A 543 5.55 -14.04 12.50
C SER A 543 4.99 -12.66 12.84
N ALA A 544 5.65 -11.58 12.40
CA ALA A 544 5.17 -10.20 12.56
C ALA A 544 3.96 -9.84 11.66
N LEU A 545 3.66 -10.65 10.65
CA LEU A 545 2.63 -10.38 9.62
C LEU A 545 1.41 -11.29 9.77
N ALA A 546 1.64 -12.60 9.87
CA ALA A 546 0.57 -13.59 9.91
C ALA A 546 -0.09 -13.67 11.31
N PRO A 547 -1.38 -14.05 11.39
CA PRO A 547 -2.01 -14.39 12.66
C PRO A 547 -1.24 -15.46 13.46
N PRO A 548 -1.32 -15.45 14.80
CA PRO A 548 -0.66 -16.45 15.65
C PRO A 548 -1.05 -17.89 15.31
N ALA A 549 -0.14 -18.83 15.60
CA ALA A 549 -0.33 -20.25 15.28
C ALA A 549 -1.50 -20.93 16.03
N THR A 550 -2.05 -20.28 17.05
CA THR A 550 -3.24 -20.70 17.82
C THR A 550 -4.55 -20.50 17.05
N ARG A 551 -4.66 -19.49 16.18
CA ARG A 551 -5.83 -19.22 15.33
C ARG A 551 -5.88 -20.16 14.09
N GLN A 552 -5.63 -21.46 14.27
CA GLN A 552 -5.61 -22.50 13.22
C GLN A 552 -6.85 -23.40 13.30
N ASP A 553 -7.95 -22.96 12.70
CA ASP A 553 -9.25 -23.64 12.70
C ASP A 553 -9.22 -25.07 12.12
N PHE A 554 -8.21 -25.37 11.30
CA PHE A 554 -7.95 -26.71 10.78
C PHE A 554 -6.45 -26.98 10.69
N ALA A 555 -5.95 -27.89 11.52
CA ALA A 555 -4.64 -28.52 11.35
C ALA A 555 -4.82 -29.91 10.74
N TRP A 556 -4.03 -30.24 9.71
CA TRP A 556 -3.87 -31.64 9.30
C TRP A 556 -3.10 -32.39 10.40
N GLN A 557 -3.85 -33.08 11.26
CA GLN A 557 -3.28 -33.95 12.28
C GLN A 557 -2.47 -35.06 11.63
N THR A 558 -1.16 -34.98 11.76
CA THR A 558 -0.29 -36.15 11.61
C THR A 558 -0.58 -37.10 12.77
N SER A 559 -1.46 -38.07 12.53
CA SER A 559 -1.82 -39.16 13.46
C SER A 559 -0.55 -39.83 13.99
N GLY A 560 -0.18 -39.50 15.23
CA GLY A 560 1.11 -39.86 15.82
C GLY A 560 1.53 -38.90 16.94
N SER A 561 1.23 -37.61 16.79
CA SER A 561 1.30 -36.64 17.89
C SER A 561 -0.04 -36.55 18.60
N THR A 562 -0.33 -37.50 19.49
CA THR A 562 -1.19 -37.18 20.64
C THR A 562 -0.60 -35.97 21.35
N ALA A 563 -1.45 -35.07 21.84
CA ALA A 563 -1.02 -34.00 22.73
C ALA A 563 -0.63 -34.61 24.08
N GLY A 564 0.58 -35.17 24.14
CA GLY A 564 1.22 -35.52 25.39
C GLY A 564 1.42 -34.25 26.18
N THR A 565 0.55 -34.02 27.17
CA THR A 565 0.75 -33.00 28.20
C THR A 565 2.02 -33.34 28.95
N ALA A 566 3.16 -32.84 28.44
CA ALA A 566 4.38 -32.76 29.21
C ALA A 566 4.04 -31.99 30.50
N PRO A 567 4.54 -32.42 31.67
CA PRO A 567 4.18 -31.80 32.94
C PRO A 567 4.88 -30.43 33.12
N GLY A 568 4.46 -29.45 32.33
CA GLY A 568 4.69 -28.03 32.58
C GLY A 568 4.02 -27.59 33.89
N SER A 569 4.34 -26.39 34.35
CA SER A 569 3.91 -25.88 35.66
C SER A 569 2.39 -25.97 35.88
N ALA A 570 1.96 -27.02 36.60
CA ALA A 570 0.56 -27.37 36.78
C ALA A 570 -0.26 -26.17 37.30
N LEU A 571 -1.23 -25.71 36.53
CA LEU A 571 -2.01 -24.51 36.85
C LEU A 571 -2.79 -24.70 38.17
N CYS A 572 -2.61 -23.77 39.10
CA CYS A 572 -3.27 -23.79 40.41
C CYS A 572 -4.80 -23.56 40.31
N SER A 573 -5.27 -23.02 39.18
CA SER A 573 -6.66 -22.72 38.88
C SER A 573 -6.83 -22.57 37.36
N THR A 574 -8.04 -22.82 36.85
CA THR A 574 -8.41 -22.51 35.46
C THR A 574 -8.22 -21.01 35.17
N PRO A 575 -7.37 -20.59 34.21
CA PRO A 575 -7.13 -19.19 33.95
C PRO A 575 -8.37 -18.48 33.40
N ARG A 576 -8.68 -17.29 33.92
CA ARG A 576 -9.67 -16.39 33.30
C ARG A 576 -9.20 -15.96 31.91
N PHE A 577 -10.15 -15.83 30.98
CA PHE A 577 -9.93 -15.46 29.57
C PHE A 577 -9.25 -16.51 28.69
N ALA A 578 -9.04 -17.74 29.18
CA ALA A 578 -8.57 -18.88 28.38
C ALA A 578 -9.54 -19.32 27.26
N ASP A 579 -10.73 -18.70 27.17
CA ASP A 579 -11.68 -18.82 26.05
C ASP A 579 -11.31 -17.94 24.84
N LYS A 580 -10.34 -17.03 24.98
CA LYS A 580 -9.97 -16.00 23.98
C LYS A 580 -8.47 -15.72 23.87
N LEU A 581 -7.73 -15.99 24.94
CA LEU A 581 -6.29 -15.74 25.05
C LEU A 581 -5.57 -17.06 25.29
N GLU A 582 -4.42 -17.21 24.63
CA GLU A 582 -3.56 -18.39 24.67
C GLU A 582 -2.10 -17.94 24.66
N LEU A 583 -1.20 -18.72 25.27
CA LEU A 583 0.25 -18.50 25.15
C LEU A 583 0.81 -19.36 24.00
N PRO A 584 1.88 -18.91 23.32
CA PRO A 584 2.52 -19.68 22.25
C PRO A 584 3.19 -20.96 22.78
N HIS A 585 3.56 -21.86 21.86
CA HIS A 585 4.35 -23.07 22.11
C HIS A 585 3.76 -24.05 23.15
N ASN A 586 2.43 -24.05 23.33
CA ASN A 586 1.72 -24.86 24.33
C ASN A 586 2.24 -24.61 25.75
N LEU A 587 2.51 -23.35 26.09
CA LEU A 587 2.91 -22.93 27.43
C LEU A 587 1.67 -22.69 28.31
N ASP A 588 1.59 -23.35 29.46
CA ASP A 588 0.56 -23.06 30.46
C ASP A 588 0.85 -21.73 31.19
N GLY A 589 -0.17 -20.89 31.38
CA GLY A 589 -0.03 -19.59 32.05
C GLY A 589 -1.36 -18.88 32.30
N TYR A 590 -1.28 -17.64 32.79
CA TYR A 590 -2.42 -16.81 33.15
C TYR A 590 -2.55 -15.54 32.28
N PHE A 591 -3.72 -14.91 32.31
CA PHE A 591 -3.98 -13.63 31.63
C PHE A 591 -4.33 -12.48 32.60
N THR A 592 -4.31 -12.75 33.92
CA THR A 592 -4.28 -11.70 34.96
C THR A 592 -3.13 -11.93 35.91
N LEU A 593 -2.47 -10.84 36.33
CA LEU A 593 -1.34 -10.90 37.27
C LEU A 593 -1.79 -11.37 38.67
N GLN A 594 -3.06 -11.18 39.03
CA GLN A 594 -3.64 -11.59 40.29
C GLN A 594 -3.67 -13.12 40.44
N GLU A 595 -4.08 -13.85 39.40
CA GLU A 595 -4.08 -15.32 39.39
C GLU A 595 -2.65 -15.86 39.43
N ALA A 596 -1.75 -15.30 38.62
CA ALA A 596 -0.33 -15.65 38.62
C ALA A 596 0.32 -15.42 40.00
N LEU A 597 0.02 -14.30 40.68
CA LEU A 597 0.50 -14.00 42.04
C LEU A 597 -0.04 -14.97 43.10
N VAL A 598 -1.26 -15.49 42.96
CA VAL A 598 -1.78 -16.53 43.86
C VAL A 598 -1.04 -17.85 43.62
N CYS A 599 -0.91 -18.28 42.36
CA CYS A 599 -0.28 -19.55 42.03
C CYS A 599 1.24 -19.56 42.33
N ALA A 600 1.94 -18.45 42.06
CA ALA A 600 3.37 -18.29 42.35
C ALA A 600 3.70 -18.40 43.85
N ARG A 601 2.83 -17.90 44.73
CA ARG A 601 2.97 -18.06 46.19
C ARG A 601 2.67 -19.48 46.66
N GLN A 602 1.79 -20.20 45.99
CA GLN A 602 1.49 -21.60 46.29
C GLN A 602 2.63 -22.53 45.85
N GLN A 603 3.20 -22.31 44.66
CA GLN A 603 4.30 -23.13 44.12
C GLN A 603 5.71 -22.67 44.55
N ASN A 604 5.83 -21.50 45.17
CA ASN A 604 7.13 -20.87 45.48
C ASN A 604 8.03 -20.71 44.24
N LYS A 605 7.44 -20.27 43.12
CA LYS A 605 8.13 -19.98 41.85
C LYS A 605 8.06 -18.48 41.52
N PRO A 606 9.09 -17.87 40.92
CA PRO A 606 9.03 -16.51 40.40
C PRO A 606 8.02 -16.40 39.24
N ILE A 607 7.58 -15.18 38.94
CA ILE A 607 6.63 -14.90 37.85
C ILE A 607 7.38 -14.32 36.66
N PHE A 608 7.12 -14.89 35.47
CA PHE A 608 7.49 -14.32 34.19
C PHE A 608 6.29 -13.54 33.63
N VAL A 609 6.40 -12.22 33.55
CA VAL A 609 5.37 -11.32 33.01
C VAL A 609 5.76 -10.90 31.60
N ASP A 610 4.90 -11.20 30.63
CA ASP A 610 4.98 -10.75 29.24
C ASP A 610 3.95 -9.64 28.99
N PHE A 611 4.40 -8.41 28.79
CA PHE A 611 3.56 -7.34 28.26
C PHE A 611 3.56 -7.40 26.73
N THR A 612 2.49 -8.01 26.22
CA THR A 612 2.34 -8.39 24.81
C THR A 612 1.14 -7.70 24.16
N GLY A 613 0.89 -8.02 22.89
CA GLY A 613 -0.32 -7.60 22.21
C GLY A 613 -0.63 -8.48 20.99
N HIS A 614 -1.91 -8.52 20.62
CA HIS A 614 -2.42 -9.17 19.41
C HIS A 614 -1.74 -8.60 18.15
N ASN A 615 -1.60 -7.28 18.09
CA ASN A 615 -0.95 -6.57 16.97
C ASN A 615 0.54 -6.27 17.20
N CYS A 616 1.15 -6.83 18.23
CA CYS A 616 2.57 -6.64 18.53
C CYS A 616 3.45 -7.53 17.64
N GLY A 617 3.80 -7.05 16.44
CA GLY A 617 4.67 -7.80 15.51
C GLY A 617 6.02 -8.21 16.11
N ASN A 618 6.65 -7.34 16.91
CA ASN A 618 7.90 -7.64 17.61
C ASN A 618 7.74 -8.73 18.69
N CYS A 619 6.57 -8.84 19.32
CA CYS A 619 6.27 -9.91 20.27
C CYS A 619 6.27 -11.26 19.52
N ARG A 620 5.54 -11.34 18.40
CA ARG A 620 5.48 -12.55 17.58
C ARG A 620 6.84 -12.95 17.01
N VAL A 621 7.74 -12.00 16.71
CA VAL A 621 9.14 -12.30 16.36
C VAL A 621 9.93 -12.87 17.54
N MET A 622 9.81 -12.31 18.75
CA MET A 622 10.44 -12.88 19.95
C MET A 622 9.93 -14.29 20.25
N GLU A 623 8.62 -14.51 20.13
CA GLU A 623 7.99 -15.81 20.29
C GLU A 623 8.54 -16.82 19.27
N ALA A 624 8.61 -16.44 17.99
CA ALA A 624 9.00 -17.31 16.89
C ALA A 624 10.51 -17.47 16.67
N SER A 625 11.36 -16.78 17.44
CA SER A 625 12.82 -16.87 17.29
C SER A 625 13.60 -17.08 18.60
N VAL A 626 13.11 -16.54 19.71
CA VAL A 626 13.77 -16.63 21.03
C VAL A 626 13.04 -17.62 21.92
N TRP A 627 11.71 -17.52 22.08
CA TRP A 627 10.96 -18.45 22.92
C TRP A 627 10.92 -19.87 22.34
N SER A 628 11.11 -20.03 21.03
CA SER A 628 11.20 -21.33 20.37
C SER A 628 12.51 -22.10 20.63
N ASP A 629 13.52 -21.49 21.27
CA ASP A 629 14.73 -22.21 21.66
C ASP A 629 14.42 -23.18 22.82
N PRO A 630 14.76 -24.49 22.73
CA PRO A 630 14.45 -25.47 23.76
C PRO A 630 14.97 -25.13 25.17
N ARG A 631 16.05 -24.33 25.28
CA ARG A 631 16.57 -23.84 26.56
C ARG A 631 15.63 -22.81 27.17
N VAL A 632 15.12 -21.89 26.37
CA VAL A 632 14.15 -20.87 26.80
C VAL A 632 12.82 -21.52 27.15
N LEU A 633 12.30 -22.43 26.32
CA LEU A 633 11.10 -23.23 26.65
C LEU A 633 11.25 -23.94 27.98
N LYS A 634 12.39 -24.61 28.22
CA LYS A 634 12.64 -25.33 29.47
C LYS A 634 12.56 -24.40 30.69
N HIS A 635 13.21 -23.24 30.65
CA HIS A 635 13.14 -22.28 31.76
C HIS A 635 11.71 -21.77 31.97
N LEU A 636 11.03 -21.33 30.91
CA LEU A 636 9.66 -20.84 30.99
C LEU A 636 8.72 -21.90 31.59
N GLN A 637 8.72 -23.13 31.07
CA GLN A 637 7.82 -24.21 31.51
C GLN A 637 8.03 -24.64 32.98
N ASN A 638 9.29 -24.66 33.45
CA ASN A 638 9.65 -25.33 34.71
C ASN A 638 9.94 -24.34 35.85
N ASP A 639 10.59 -23.22 35.58
CA ASP A 639 11.17 -22.36 36.61
C ASP A 639 10.26 -21.16 36.97
N PHE A 640 9.30 -20.80 36.11
CA PHE A 640 8.45 -19.63 36.28
C PHE A 640 6.94 -19.97 36.24
N ILE A 641 6.12 -19.11 36.84
CA ILE A 641 4.69 -18.98 36.50
C ILE A 641 4.56 -17.92 35.41
N LEU A 642 4.00 -18.26 34.25
CA LEU A 642 3.80 -17.31 33.16
C LEU A 642 2.52 -16.48 33.33
N VAL A 643 2.58 -15.21 32.95
CA VAL A 643 1.41 -14.38 32.72
C VAL A 643 1.58 -13.49 31.49
N ALA A 644 0.63 -13.57 30.56
CA ALA A 644 0.60 -12.77 29.33
C ALA A 644 -0.40 -11.63 29.48
N LEU A 645 0.11 -10.41 29.68
CA LEU A 645 -0.67 -9.19 29.84
C LEU A 645 -0.82 -8.50 28.49
N TYR A 646 -1.84 -8.92 27.73
CA TYR A 646 -2.22 -8.31 26.46
C TYR A 646 -2.63 -6.85 26.69
N ALA A 647 -1.82 -5.90 26.21
CA ALA A 647 -2.03 -4.46 26.36
C ALA A 647 -3.00 -3.86 25.33
N ASP A 648 -3.34 -4.60 24.28
CA ASP A 648 -4.20 -4.16 23.18
C ASP A 648 -5.55 -4.90 23.11
N ASP A 649 -5.86 -5.74 24.10
CA ASP A 649 -7.12 -6.50 24.14
C ASP A 649 -8.36 -5.62 24.41
N LYS A 650 -9.47 -5.97 23.75
CA LYS A 650 -10.71 -5.18 23.74
C LYS A 650 -11.85 -5.83 24.52
N THR A 651 -11.61 -6.90 25.26
CA THR A 651 -12.59 -7.51 26.17
C THR A 651 -12.98 -6.52 27.25
N GLU A 652 -14.21 -6.00 27.20
CA GLU A 652 -14.77 -5.13 28.24
C GLU A 652 -15.00 -5.93 29.53
N LEU A 653 -14.49 -5.42 30.64
CA LEU A 653 -14.61 -6.04 31.95
C LEU A 653 -15.96 -5.66 32.59
N PRO A 654 -16.49 -6.44 33.55
CA PRO A 654 -17.67 -6.05 34.32
C PRO A 654 -17.44 -4.69 35.00
N ALA A 655 -18.49 -3.86 35.10
CA ALA A 655 -18.38 -2.50 35.64
C ALA A 655 -17.85 -2.42 37.08
N SER A 656 -17.95 -3.50 37.86
CA SER A 656 -17.34 -3.64 39.20
C SER A 656 -15.82 -3.81 39.20
N GLN A 657 -15.21 -4.04 38.03
CA GLN A 657 -13.76 -4.14 37.81
C GLN A 657 -13.19 -2.92 37.07
N TRP A 658 -14.02 -1.93 36.70
CA TRP A 658 -13.55 -0.67 36.13
C TRP A 658 -12.89 0.20 37.22
N TYR A 659 -11.76 0.82 36.89
CA TYR A 659 -11.12 1.82 37.77
C TYR A 659 -10.74 3.08 36.98
N THR A 660 -10.66 4.22 37.66
CA THR A 660 -10.12 5.46 37.10
C THR A 660 -8.61 5.50 37.34
N SER A 661 -7.82 5.60 36.28
CA SER A 661 -6.36 5.66 36.42
C SER A 661 -5.92 6.95 37.13
N THR A 662 -5.01 6.82 38.09
CA THR A 662 -4.38 7.96 38.76
C THR A 662 -3.51 8.78 37.81
N ARG A 663 -3.00 8.15 36.73
CA ARG A 663 -2.09 8.75 35.74
C ARG A 663 -2.78 9.72 34.78
N ASP A 664 -3.90 9.32 34.20
CA ASP A 664 -4.59 10.08 33.14
C ASP A 664 -6.04 10.48 33.48
N GLN A 665 -6.53 10.09 34.66
CA GLN A 665 -7.89 10.35 35.15
C GLN A 665 -9.00 9.78 34.25
N ARG A 666 -8.68 8.78 33.41
CA ARG A 666 -9.65 8.07 32.56
C ARG A 666 -10.05 6.73 33.18
N VAL A 667 -11.32 6.37 33.00
CA VAL A 667 -11.83 5.04 33.37
C VAL A 667 -11.27 4.00 32.39
N LYS A 668 -10.62 2.96 32.93
CA LYS A 668 -10.05 1.84 32.17
C LYS A 668 -11.04 0.67 32.22
N LYS A 669 -11.67 0.38 31.07
CA LYS A 669 -12.80 -0.55 30.93
C LYS A 669 -12.42 -1.92 30.37
N THR A 670 -11.49 -1.97 29.41
CA THR A 670 -11.06 -3.24 28.81
C THR A 670 -9.85 -3.82 29.52
N LEU A 671 -9.65 -5.13 29.34
CA LEU A 671 -8.45 -5.84 29.83
C LEU A 671 -7.15 -5.16 29.31
N GLY A 672 -7.10 -4.81 28.03
CA GLY A 672 -5.96 -4.10 27.43
C GLY A 672 -5.72 -2.71 28.02
N GLU A 673 -6.77 -1.92 28.26
CA GLU A 673 -6.65 -0.61 28.89
C GLU A 673 -6.04 -0.69 30.30
N GLN A 674 -6.43 -1.71 31.08
CA GLN A 674 -5.89 -1.92 32.43
C GLN A 674 -4.45 -2.48 32.40
N ASN A 675 -4.15 -3.41 31.50
CA ASN A 675 -2.81 -3.97 31.32
C ASN A 675 -1.79 -2.91 30.87
N LEU A 676 -2.16 -2.06 29.89
CA LEU A 676 -1.32 -0.96 29.43
C LEU A 676 -1.11 0.09 30.52
N ASP A 677 -2.17 0.46 31.25
CA ASP A 677 -2.07 1.45 32.31
C ASP A 677 -1.25 0.95 33.51
N PHE A 678 -1.33 -0.34 33.84
CA PHE A 678 -0.42 -1.01 34.78
C PHE A 678 1.02 -0.98 34.29
N GLN A 679 1.28 -1.28 33.00
CA GLN A 679 2.62 -1.22 32.41
C GLN A 679 3.24 0.18 32.56
N ILE A 680 2.50 1.21 32.17
CA ILE A 680 2.97 2.60 32.20
C ILE A 680 3.13 3.09 33.63
N SER A 681 2.16 2.86 34.51
CA SER A 681 2.17 3.37 35.89
C SER A 681 3.18 2.70 36.83
N ARG A 682 3.61 1.46 36.53
CA ARG A 682 4.57 0.72 37.36
C ARG A 682 5.99 0.64 36.79
N PHE A 683 6.13 0.63 35.46
CA PHE A 683 7.43 0.43 34.80
C PHE A 683 7.84 1.60 33.91
N ASN A 684 7.01 2.66 33.80
CA ASN A 684 7.24 3.83 32.94
C ASN A 684 7.51 3.43 31.47
N MET A 685 6.78 2.42 30.99
CA MET A 685 6.94 1.81 29.67
C MET A 685 5.59 1.60 29.01
N ASN A 686 5.49 1.94 27.72
CA ASN A 686 4.31 1.72 26.86
C ASN A 686 4.64 0.85 25.63
N ALA A 687 5.84 0.27 25.57
CA ALA A 687 6.33 -0.55 24.48
C ALA A 687 6.03 -2.03 24.70
N GLN A 688 5.74 -2.77 23.63
CA GLN A 688 5.65 -4.24 23.63
C GLN A 688 6.57 -4.79 22.51
N PRO A 689 7.24 -5.93 22.71
CA PRO A 689 7.26 -6.75 23.92
C PRO A 689 8.03 -6.10 25.06
N TYR A 690 7.66 -6.43 26.29
CA TYR A 690 8.38 -6.03 27.50
C TYR A 690 8.23 -7.10 28.58
N TYR A 691 9.36 -7.66 29.01
CA TYR A 691 9.46 -8.83 29.87
C TYR A 691 9.96 -8.45 31.26
N VAL A 692 9.24 -8.89 32.28
CA VAL A 692 9.50 -8.55 33.69
C VAL A 692 9.49 -9.82 34.54
N LEU A 693 10.51 -9.99 35.39
CA LEU A 693 10.57 -11.08 36.37
C LEU A 693 10.20 -10.55 37.76
N LEU A 694 9.15 -11.10 38.37
CA LEU A 694 8.63 -10.66 39.67
C LEU A 694 8.78 -11.73 40.76
N ASP A 695 9.13 -11.28 41.96
CA ASP A 695 9.06 -12.10 43.17
C ASP A 695 7.59 -12.31 43.59
N PRO A 696 7.16 -13.49 44.09
CA PRO A 696 5.79 -13.73 44.56
C PRO A 696 5.32 -12.80 45.70
N ALA A 697 6.24 -12.17 46.43
CA ALA A 697 5.92 -11.12 47.41
C ALA A 697 5.34 -9.83 46.77
N SER A 698 5.43 -9.68 45.46
CA SER A 698 4.90 -8.54 44.69
C SER A 698 3.40 -8.30 44.91
N THR A 699 2.96 -7.06 44.71
CA THR A 699 1.56 -6.69 44.57
C THR A 699 1.34 -5.80 43.34
N LEU A 700 0.08 -5.58 42.96
CA LEU A 700 -0.32 -4.64 41.90
C LEU A 700 0.13 -3.19 42.18
N GLU A 701 0.39 -2.86 43.44
CA GLU A 701 0.88 -1.55 43.87
C GLU A 701 2.41 -1.48 43.94
N LYS A 702 3.04 -2.60 44.33
CA LYS A 702 4.48 -2.72 44.58
C LYS A 702 5.01 -4.00 43.93
N PRO A 703 5.26 -4.00 42.61
CA PRO A 703 5.97 -5.09 41.95
C PRO A 703 7.45 -5.11 42.40
N VAL A 704 7.94 -6.29 42.76
CA VAL A 704 9.32 -6.52 43.22
C VAL A 704 10.11 -7.16 42.08
N LEU A 705 10.93 -6.36 41.41
CA LEU A 705 11.76 -6.77 40.28
C LEU A 705 12.91 -7.69 40.71
N LEU A 706 12.98 -8.89 40.13
CA LEU A 706 14.10 -9.81 40.33
C LEU A 706 15.34 -9.44 39.49
N THR A 707 15.16 -8.71 38.40
CA THR A 707 16.25 -8.23 37.53
C THR A 707 15.79 -7.01 36.71
N SER A 708 16.70 -6.39 35.97
CA SER A 708 16.34 -5.36 34.98
C SER A 708 15.47 -5.96 33.87
N ALA A 709 14.30 -5.36 33.65
CA ALA A 709 13.37 -5.76 32.59
C ALA A 709 14.00 -5.66 31.18
N VAL A 710 13.54 -6.52 30.27
CA VAL A 710 14.04 -6.63 28.89
C VAL A 710 12.91 -6.29 27.92
N ALA A 711 13.22 -5.59 26.82
CA ALA A 711 12.26 -5.28 25.76
C ALA A 711 12.41 -6.29 24.60
N TYR A 712 12.45 -5.81 23.36
CA TYR A 712 12.91 -6.62 22.23
C TYR A 712 14.42 -6.90 22.33
N GLU A 713 14.81 -8.17 22.36
CA GLU A 713 16.20 -8.63 22.40
C GLU A 713 16.34 -9.95 21.63
N SER A 714 16.83 -9.87 20.39
CA SER A 714 16.92 -11.03 19.49
C SER A 714 18.04 -12.04 19.84
N ASP A 715 18.91 -11.73 20.80
CA ASP A 715 19.96 -12.66 21.24
C ASP A 715 19.45 -13.61 22.33
N VAL A 716 19.19 -14.85 21.92
CA VAL A 716 18.72 -15.95 22.78
C VAL A 716 19.58 -16.13 24.03
N ASN A 717 20.90 -15.95 23.93
CA ASN A 717 21.80 -16.18 25.08
C ASN A 717 21.69 -15.06 26.12
N LYS A 718 21.44 -13.81 25.69
CA LYS A 718 21.11 -12.72 26.62
C LYS A 718 19.73 -12.89 27.25
N PHE A 719 18.77 -13.42 26.49
CA PHE A 719 17.44 -13.72 27.04
C PHE A 719 17.49 -14.83 28.10
N ILE A 720 18.28 -15.89 27.88
CA ILE A 720 18.59 -16.91 28.89
C ILE A 720 19.29 -16.27 30.09
N GLN A 721 20.32 -15.44 29.89
CA GLN A 721 21.01 -14.74 30.97
C GLN A 721 20.06 -13.89 31.84
N PHE A 722 19.05 -13.24 31.24
CA PHE A 722 18.01 -12.50 31.94
C PHE A 722 17.16 -13.43 32.84
N LEU A 723 16.70 -14.57 32.33
CA LEU A 723 15.97 -15.59 33.09
C LEU A 723 16.82 -16.15 34.24
N GLU A 724 18.04 -16.60 33.95
CA GLU A 724 18.99 -17.13 34.93
C GLU A 724 19.33 -16.12 36.03
N THR A 725 19.52 -14.83 35.68
CA THR A 725 19.81 -13.77 36.66
C THR A 725 18.62 -13.54 37.61
N GLY A 726 17.39 -13.54 37.08
CA GLY A 726 16.19 -13.40 37.90
C GLY A 726 15.98 -14.59 38.83
N LEU A 727 16.16 -15.81 38.32
CA LEU A 727 16.09 -17.05 39.10
C LEU A 727 17.18 -17.11 40.18
N ALA A 728 18.42 -16.70 39.85
CA ALA A 728 19.53 -16.62 40.80
C ALA A 728 19.23 -15.64 41.95
N ARG A 729 18.64 -14.45 41.67
CA ARG A 729 18.20 -13.54 42.74
C ARG A 729 17.04 -14.12 43.54
N TYR A 730 16.10 -14.81 42.89
CA TYR A 730 14.99 -15.50 43.55
C TYR A 730 15.44 -16.66 44.47
N HIS A 731 16.66 -17.18 44.32
CA HIS A 731 17.23 -18.15 45.27
C HIS A 731 18.10 -17.54 46.38
N GLN A 732 18.37 -16.22 46.36
CA GLN A 732 19.06 -15.56 47.47
C GLN A 732 18.14 -15.38 48.69
N PRO A 733 18.68 -15.30 49.92
CA PRO A 733 17.88 -15.02 51.12
C PRO A 733 17.12 -13.69 51.00
N VAL A 734 15.87 -13.64 51.48
CA VAL A 734 14.98 -12.47 51.32
C VAL A 734 15.62 -11.16 51.83
N ALA A 735 16.44 -11.22 52.88
CA ALA A 735 17.18 -10.07 53.42
C ALA A 735 18.31 -9.53 52.50
N LYS A 736 18.48 -10.07 51.29
CA LYS A 736 19.42 -9.61 50.26
C LYS A 736 18.75 -9.35 48.89
N ARG A 737 17.42 -9.50 48.79
CA ARG A 737 16.69 -9.33 47.51
C ARG A 737 16.44 -7.86 47.18
#